data_AF-A0A1I7ARZ1-F1
#
_entry.id   AF-A0A1I7ARZ1-F1
#
_cell.length_a   1.000
_cell.length_b   1.000
_cell.length_c   1.000
_cell.angle_alpha   90.00
_cell.angle_beta   90.00
_cell.angle_gamma   90.00
#
_symmetry.space_group_name_H-M   'P 1'
#
loop_
_entity.id
_entity.type
_entity.pdbx_description
1 polymer ?
#
loop_
_entity_poly.entity_id
_entity_poly.type
_entity_poly.pdbx_seq_one_letter_code
_entity_poly.pdbx_strand_id
1 'polypeptide(L)'
;MPDKNPTPYDYWGECDPNKPFPDLKDAVLQLKDDDDVGTLTSDYDADHVEAGKGNDSIFGNENFNYINGQEGQDKLWGMDGGDSIYGGDDDDYIYGYDGDYDWLPPSYNDDDYLNGEAGDDCLWGEWGDDRMIGGSESDVMWGGYGDDIMSGDDATIDTDSYRDGNDWMDGGAGDDCMDGEGGDDCMWGGSGRDLMYGGSGNDRMDGQSDADKMAGGLGDDLMRGGSGDDEMYGDVRTGLGPNLNYGTDTTKDGDDCMYGEDGDDEMDGQGGDDTMFGGNDDDLMFGGRGDDTMSGGEGKDTMNGDQGNDVMRGGGDADIIDGAAGNDILFGDNGNIAGIEGYDCDEDWACPEIDFAPQSSKHDGECPEYYPPEGDSDFESSDIITGGGGKDMIFGEGADDRLYGQGGNDFVSGGTGDDEIVGGGGADFLMGDQGNDFIRGNGGADTIYGGTGDDTICGQGGNDTIKGNDGQDTLKGGGGRDWVEGGNDTDTVNGQGGDDILQGNGGMDYVNGGGGNDIMFGGTGYADMVDLDQDGECEDYSPLPELSKPYDCVEGPDVSRPPEPDLADYMSGGGGHDFMFGQAGDDQMHGDNGEDTMFGGIGNDYISGGGHNDTLFGEDGDDTIDGDSGDDCISGGYGEDTIRGGKGDDFISGNEGDDTLTGNAGKDVFFSDLHLSYDDDNGFSFSSNDGTDVITDFDFNEDQDVLGFRVHVDESAEGELGDTMAQIRTKIFELLDDAAVVSEGDEGVGTSATDTRIDIGGHSIILQDINWQDVVDFDFPATEFTSLGQDANLQGGVGINATANGLDSGGYTAVGSWDAENDLYCPKCPEADDYYCDVVVPI
;
A
#
# COMPACT_ATOMS: atom_id res chain seq x y z
N MET A 1 40.03 2.88 4.64
CA MET A 1 41.00 2.16 3.77
C MET A 1 42.39 2.77 3.97
N PRO A 2 43.50 2.03 3.86
CA PRO A 2 44.83 2.66 3.79
C PRO A 2 45.08 3.16 2.36
N ASP A 3 45.42 4.44 2.23
CA ASP A 3 45.88 5.18 1.04
C ASP A 3 46.18 4.29 -0.19
N LYS A 4 45.24 4.23 -1.16
CA LYS A 4 45.59 4.02 -2.56
C LYS A 4 46.45 5.23 -2.95
N ASN A 5 47.58 5.01 -3.65
CA ASN A 5 48.29 6.13 -4.28
C ASN A 5 47.27 6.83 -5.20
N PRO A 6 47.25 8.18 -5.29
CA PRO A 6 46.42 8.86 -6.28
C PRO A 6 46.84 8.34 -7.66
N THR A 7 45.84 7.87 -8.38
CA THR A 7 45.96 7.53 -9.79
C THR A 7 45.93 8.81 -10.63
N PRO A 8 46.46 8.81 -11.87
CA PRO A 8 46.24 9.92 -12.79
C PRO A 8 44.74 10.19 -12.96
N TYR A 9 44.36 11.47 -13.08
CA TYR A 9 43.03 11.94 -13.48
C TYR A 9 41.86 11.62 -12.53
N ASP A 10 42.13 11.46 -11.22
CA ASP A 10 41.06 11.29 -10.21
C ASP A 10 40.11 12.53 -10.08
N TYR A 11 40.45 13.69 -10.68
CA TYR A 11 39.69 14.93 -10.60
C TYR A 11 39.80 15.76 -11.88
N TRP A 12 38.68 16.37 -12.32
CA TRP A 12 38.60 17.31 -13.47
C TRP A 12 39.71 18.37 -13.54
N GLY A 13 40.20 18.84 -12.38
CA GLY A 13 41.30 19.82 -12.33
C GLY A 13 42.68 19.30 -12.77
N GLU A 14 42.81 18.01 -13.10
CA GLU A 14 44.05 17.40 -13.60
C GLU A 14 44.16 17.49 -15.14
N CYS A 15 43.02 17.65 -15.82
CA CYS A 15 42.82 17.81 -17.28
C CYS A 15 43.06 19.25 -17.73
N ASP A 16 44.31 19.68 -17.66
CA ASP A 16 44.72 21.00 -18.13
C ASP A 16 45.60 20.81 -19.39
N PRO A 17 45.01 20.82 -20.61
CA PRO A 17 45.76 20.71 -21.86
C PRO A 17 46.71 21.90 -22.05
N ASN A 18 46.45 23.03 -21.36
CA ASN A 18 47.26 24.25 -21.41
C ASN A 18 48.55 24.18 -20.54
N LYS A 19 48.87 23.06 -19.89
CA LYS A 19 50.16 22.91 -19.17
C LYS A 19 51.33 23.02 -20.17
N PRO A 20 52.25 23.98 -20.02
CA PRO A 20 53.30 24.19 -21.01
C PRO A 20 54.43 23.15 -20.92
N PHE A 21 54.82 22.53 -22.04
CA PHE A 21 56.12 21.87 -22.19
C PHE A 21 57.28 22.90 -22.28
N PRO A 22 58.53 22.55 -21.93
CA PRO A 22 59.57 23.55 -21.64
C PRO A 22 60.35 24.06 -22.86
N ASP A 23 60.43 25.40 -22.93
CA ASP A 23 61.41 26.28 -23.61
C ASP A 23 61.70 26.05 -25.12
N LEU A 24 60.94 26.81 -25.94
CA LEU A 24 61.20 27.17 -27.33
C LEU A 24 62.66 27.63 -27.57
N LYS A 25 63.31 27.07 -28.61
CA LYS A 25 64.50 27.66 -29.23
C LYS A 25 64.11 28.58 -30.39
N ASP A 26 64.96 29.58 -30.68
CA ASP A 26 64.73 30.55 -31.77
C ASP A 26 64.53 29.87 -33.13
N ALA A 27 63.53 30.32 -33.90
CA ALA A 27 63.17 29.81 -35.23
C ALA A 27 64.34 29.72 -36.22
N VAL A 28 64.45 28.60 -36.95
CA VAL A 28 65.59 28.34 -37.86
C VAL A 28 65.19 28.08 -39.32
N LEU A 29 63.96 27.63 -39.61
CA LEU A 29 63.48 27.39 -40.99
C LEU A 29 62.12 28.06 -41.25
N GLN A 30 62.09 29.02 -42.20
CA GLN A 30 60.85 29.58 -42.77
C GLN A 30 60.75 29.14 -44.23
N LEU A 31 59.69 28.40 -44.55
CA LEU A 31 59.31 28.13 -45.94
C LEU A 31 58.67 29.41 -46.55
N LYS A 32 58.40 29.45 -47.85
CA LYS A 32 57.91 30.66 -48.55
C LYS A 32 56.54 30.37 -49.15
N ASP A 33 55.84 31.42 -49.59
CA ASP A 33 54.47 31.43 -50.16
C ASP A 33 54.13 30.47 -51.37
N ASP A 34 54.62 29.23 -51.43
CA ASP A 34 54.31 28.22 -52.47
C ASP A 34 54.15 26.84 -51.80
N ASP A 35 53.19 25.99 -52.24
CA ASP A 35 52.98 24.59 -51.78
C ASP A 35 54.32 23.80 -51.68
N ASP A 36 54.89 23.72 -50.49
CA ASP A 36 56.25 23.27 -50.21
C ASP A 36 56.24 21.93 -49.45
N VAL A 37 57.25 21.09 -49.76
CA VAL A 37 57.52 19.85 -49.01
C VAL A 37 58.78 20.07 -48.17
N GLY A 38 58.61 20.09 -46.85
CA GLY A 38 59.68 20.25 -45.85
C GLY A 38 60.11 18.92 -45.24
N THR A 39 61.41 18.73 -44.97
CA THR A 39 61.91 17.60 -44.17
C THR A 39 63.03 18.07 -43.27
N LEU A 40 62.90 17.87 -41.96
CA LEU A 40 63.96 18.14 -40.98
C LEU A 40 65.04 17.04 -41.04
N THR A 41 66.31 17.41 -40.84
CA THR A 41 67.43 16.45 -40.92
C THR A 41 68.20 16.40 -39.60
N SER A 42 68.56 15.20 -39.14
CA SER A 42 69.15 14.90 -37.82
C SER A 42 70.55 15.47 -37.50
N ASP A 43 71.08 16.43 -38.27
CA ASP A 43 72.48 16.89 -38.16
C ASP A 43 72.65 18.42 -37.98
N TYR A 44 71.81 19.11 -37.18
CA TYR A 44 72.10 20.31 -36.32
C TYR A 44 70.88 21.25 -36.06
N ASP A 45 70.70 21.67 -34.79
CA ASP A 45 70.14 22.93 -34.22
C ASP A 45 68.78 23.51 -34.71
N ALA A 46 68.10 22.94 -35.69
CA ALA A 46 66.94 23.53 -36.37
C ALA A 46 65.67 22.71 -36.18
N ASP A 47 65.26 22.57 -34.93
CA ASP A 47 64.08 21.82 -34.49
C ASP A 47 62.81 22.71 -34.55
N HIS A 48 62.74 23.66 -35.49
CA HIS A 48 61.66 24.66 -35.59
C HIS A 48 61.37 25.05 -37.04
N VAL A 49 60.12 24.89 -37.48
CA VAL A 49 59.61 25.16 -38.84
C VAL A 49 58.35 26.03 -38.79
N GLU A 50 58.30 27.02 -39.67
CA GLU A 50 57.10 27.78 -40.05
C GLU A 50 56.84 27.57 -41.56
N ALA A 51 55.68 27.04 -41.96
CA ALA A 51 55.37 26.64 -43.35
C ALA A 51 54.97 27.82 -44.24
N GLY A 52 54.03 28.66 -43.80
CA GLY A 52 53.78 29.94 -44.46
C GLY A 52 52.40 30.06 -45.08
N LYS A 53 52.32 29.99 -46.40
CA LYS A 53 51.05 30.10 -47.14
C LYS A 53 51.02 29.04 -48.21
N GLY A 54 49.92 28.32 -48.31
CA GLY A 54 49.75 27.25 -49.30
C GLY A 54 49.50 25.92 -48.59
N ASN A 55 49.28 24.87 -49.36
CA ASN A 55 49.08 23.54 -48.78
C ASN A 55 50.43 22.83 -48.70
N ASP A 56 50.99 22.77 -47.51
CA ASP A 56 52.34 22.30 -47.23
C ASP A 56 52.36 20.85 -46.71
N SER A 57 53.52 20.21 -46.78
CA SER A 57 53.73 18.89 -46.21
C SER A 57 55.08 18.84 -45.49
N ILE A 58 55.06 18.77 -44.16
CA ILE A 58 56.25 18.89 -43.32
C ILE A 58 56.49 17.60 -42.55
N PHE A 59 57.69 17.04 -42.71
CA PHE A 59 58.15 15.88 -41.95
C PHE A 59 59.22 16.27 -40.94
N GLY A 60 59.00 15.90 -39.69
CA GLY A 60 59.90 16.02 -38.58
C GLY A 60 61.06 15.02 -38.61
N ASN A 61 61.71 14.83 -37.47
CA ASN A 61 62.86 13.95 -37.27
C ASN A 61 62.90 13.44 -35.83
N GLU A 62 63.82 12.53 -35.54
CA GLU A 62 63.99 11.83 -34.25
C GLU A 62 64.32 12.66 -32.97
N ASN A 63 64.06 13.96 -32.96
CA ASN A 63 64.25 14.85 -31.81
C ASN A 63 63.00 15.72 -31.68
N PHE A 64 62.76 16.33 -30.50
CA PHE A 64 61.75 17.40 -30.32
C PHE A 64 61.74 18.37 -31.51
N ASN A 65 60.58 18.62 -32.11
CA ASN A 65 60.33 19.47 -33.25
C ASN A 65 59.23 20.46 -32.92
N TYR A 66 59.40 21.69 -33.35
CA TYR A 66 58.35 22.69 -33.40
C TYR A 66 57.93 22.88 -34.85
N ILE A 67 56.68 22.61 -35.19
CA ILE A 67 56.15 22.73 -36.55
C ILE A 67 54.91 23.63 -36.49
N ASN A 68 54.80 24.61 -37.38
CA ASN A 68 53.63 25.48 -37.48
C ASN A 68 53.27 25.66 -38.97
N GLY A 69 52.08 25.22 -39.37
CA GLY A 69 51.59 25.22 -40.75
C GLY A 69 51.29 26.63 -41.28
N GLN A 70 50.58 27.44 -40.50
CA GLN A 70 50.10 28.78 -40.89
C GLN A 70 48.92 28.69 -41.88
N GLU A 71 48.92 29.40 -43.01
CA GLU A 71 47.72 29.44 -43.88
C GLU A 71 47.73 28.31 -44.91
N GLY A 72 46.72 27.44 -44.88
CA GLY A 72 46.41 26.46 -45.92
C GLY A 72 46.27 25.04 -45.38
N GLN A 73 45.65 24.15 -46.17
CA GLN A 73 45.42 22.76 -45.73
C GLN A 73 46.72 21.94 -45.76
N ASP A 74 47.34 21.81 -44.62
CA ASP A 74 48.67 21.27 -44.38
C ASP A 74 48.64 19.80 -43.94
N LYS A 75 49.81 19.16 -44.07
CA LYS A 75 50.07 17.81 -43.56
C LYS A 75 51.37 17.79 -42.79
N LEU A 76 51.29 17.55 -41.48
CA LEU A 76 52.39 17.73 -40.54
C LEU A 76 52.65 16.40 -39.83
N TRP A 77 53.91 15.95 -39.80
CA TRP A 77 54.34 14.72 -39.11
C TRP A 77 55.50 15.04 -38.15
N GLY A 78 55.41 14.64 -36.89
CA GLY A 78 56.49 14.80 -35.91
C GLY A 78 57.60 13.75 -36.06
N MET A 79 57.22 12.49 -36.25
CA MET A 79 58.10 11.29 -36.23
C MET A 79 58.48 10.94 -34.78
N ASP A 80 59.72 10.53 -34.49
CA ASP A 80 60.16 10.18 -33.13
C ASP A 80 60.45 11.43 -32.28
N GLY A 81 60.12 11.39 -30.99
CA GLY A 81 60.44 12.39 -29.96
C GLY A 81 59.29 13.35 -29.70
N GLY A 82 59.08 13.74 -28.43
CA GLY A 82 57.98 14.64 -28.08
C GLY A 82 58.05 16.00 -28.77
N ASP A 83 57.09 16.30 -29.60
CA ASP A 83 57.04 17.40 -30.56
C ASP A 83 55.98 18.44 -30.19
N SER A 84 55.93 19.53 -30.95
CA SER A 84 54.94 20.61 -30.81
C SER A 84 54.51 21.07 -32.19
N ILE A 85 53.31 20.67 -32.60
CA ILE A 85 52.80 20.85 -33.95
C ILE A 85 51.53 21.70 -33.90
N TYR A 86 51.50 22.74 -34.73
CA TYR A 86 50.38 23.67 -34.88
C TYR A 86 49.91 23.64 -36.32
N GLY A 87 48.63 23.40 -36.57
CA GLY A 87 47.99 23.41 -37.88
C GLY A 87 48.03 24.81 -38.49
N GLY A 88 47.13 25.69 -38.06
CA GLY A 88 47.09 27.06 -38.53
C GLY A 88 45.70 27.52 -38.91
N ASP A 89 45.56 28.07 -40.12
CA ASP A 89 44.25 28.38 -40.70
C ASP A 89 43.94 27.32 -41.78
N ASP A 90 42.67 26.92 -41.91
CA ASP A 90 42.14 25.90 -42.85
C ASP A 90 42.35 24.44 -42.36
N ASP A 91 41.63 23.48 -42.96
CA ASP A 91 41.61 22.06 -42.56
C ASP A 91 42.98 21.34 -42.67
N ASP A 92 43.54 20.92 -41.54
CA ASP A 92 44.87 20.35 -41.42
C ASP A 92 44.89 18.86 -41.03
N TYR A 93 46.00 18.18 -41.35
CA TYR A 93 46.27 16.81 -40.89
C TYR A 93 47.57 16.78 -40.09
N ILE A 94 47.47 16.45 -38.81
CA ILE A 94 48.56 16.49 -37.84
C ILE A 94 48.80 15.09 -37.28
N TYR A 95 50.03 14.59 -37.39
CA TYR A 95 50.44 13.30 -36.86
C TYR A 95 51.62 13.50 -35.90
N GLY A 96 51.51 13.01 -34.67
CA GLY A 96 52.61 12.97 -33.70
C GLY A 96 53.79 12.18 -34.24
N TYR A 97 53.52 11.00 -34.79
CA TYR A 97 54.56 10.11 -35.32
C TYR A 97 54.61 10.06 -36.87
N ASP A 98 54.38 8.90 -37.50
CA ASP A 98 54.64 8.68 -38.94
C ASP A 98 53.39 8.36 -39.78
N GLY A 99 52.21 8.26 -39.16
CA GLY A 99 50.94 7.99 -39.83
C GLY A 99 50.78 6.55 -40.35
N ASP A 100 51.71 5.64 -40.05
CA ASP A 100 51.67 4.22 -40.41
C ASP A 100 51.56 3.39 -39.13
N TYR A 101 50.48 2.60 -38.98
CA TYR A 101 50.19 1.74 -37.81
C TYR A 101 51.16 0.53 -37.68
N ASP A 102 52.45 0.72 -37.95
CA ASP A 102 53.47 -0.33 -37.95
C ASP A 102 53.89 -0.70 -36.51
N TRP A 103 53.86 -2.00 -36.22
CA TRP A 103 53.93 -2.65 -34.89
C TRP A 103 55.25 -2.54 -34.10
N LEU A 104 56.08 -1.51 -34.32
CA LEU A 104 57.35 -1.33 -33.61
C LEU A 104 57.25 -0.13 -32.67
N PRO A 105 57.13 -0.36 -31.34
CA PRO A 105 56.98 0.72 -30.38
C PRO A 105 58.19 1.68 -30.41
N PRO A 106 57.97 3.00 -30.34
CA PRO A 106 59.02 3.99 -30.34
C PRO A 106 59.87 4.01 -29.06
N SER A 107 60.76 5.00 -28.98
CA SER A 107 61.78 5.09 -27.93
C SER A 107 61.34 5.83 -26.66
N TYR A 108 60.27 5.40 -25.98
CA TYR A 108 59.90 5.80 -24.60
C TYR A 108 59.70 7.32 -24.31
N ASN A 109 59.68 8.23 -25.30
CA ASN A 109 59.54 9.68 -25.03
C ASN A 109 58.96 10.44 -26.24
N ASP A 110 57.81 9.99 -26.71
CA ASP A 110 57.09 10.55 -27.87
C ASP A 110 55.87 11.38 -27.45
N ASP A 111 55.86 11.89 -26.21
CA ASP A 111 54.81 12.78 -25.69
C ASP A 111 54.72 14.08 -26.52
N ASP A 112 53.68 14.19 -27.35
CA ASP A 112 53.48 15.25 -28.33
C ASP A 112 52.50 16.33 -27.87
N TYR A 113 52.63 17.53 -28.42
CA TYR A 113 51.63 18.60 -28.31
C TYR A 113 51.12 18.96 -29.70
N LEU A 114 49.85 18.70 -29.96
CA LEU A 114 49.18 18.94 -31.24
C LEU A 114 48.09 19.99 -31.06
N ASN A 115 47.99 20.95 -31.97
CA ASN A 115 46.99 22.02 -31.93
C ASN A 115 46.51 22.33 -33.35
N GLY A 116 45.22 22.15 -33.66
CA GLY A 116 44.66 22.44 -34.99
C GLY A 116 44.61 23.94 -35.30
N GLU A 117 44.32 24.75 -34.30
CA GLU A 117 44.08 26.20 -34.37
C GLU A 117 42.72 26.53 -35.03
N ALA A 118 42.59 26.54 -36.35
CA ALA A 118 41.32 26.91 -36.98
C ALA A 118 41.04 26.14 -38.28
N GLY A 119 39.98 25.35 -38.30
CA GLY A 119 39.58 24.54 -39.44
C GLY A 119 38.88 23.27 -38.97
N ASP A 120 38.40 22.42 -39.90
CA ASP A 120 38.03 21.06 -39.51
C ASP A 120 39.30 20.18 -39.57
N ASP A 121 40.03 20.09 -38.46
CA ASP A 121 41.35 19.49 -38.39
C ASP A 121 41.31 18.00 -38.00
N CYS A 122 42.39 17.28 -38.30
CA CYS A 122 42.54 15.88 -37.92
C CYS A 122 43.88 15.65 -37.21
N LEU A 123 43.84 15.26 -35.94
CA LEU A 123 44.98 15.08 -35.06
C LEU A 123 45.13 13.58 -34.67
N TRP A 124 46.37 13.07 -34.70
CA TRP A 124 46.72 11.73 -34.24
C TRP A 124 47.94 11.78 -33.33
N GLY A 125 47.80 11.44 -32.04
CA GLY A 125 48.91 11.30 -31.10
C GLY A 125 49.78 10.06 -31.38
N GLU A 126 49.12 8.93 -31.62
CA GLU A 126 49.71 7.60 -31.87
C GLU A 126 50.36 6.95 -30.64
N TRP A 127 51.53 7.41 -30.18
CA TRP A 127 52.27 6.79 -29.08
C TRP A 127 52.88 7.87 -28.18
N GLY A 128 52.60 7.82 -26.89
CA GLY A 128 53.09 8.84 -25.96
C GLY A 128 51.98 9.28 -25.04
N ASP A 129 52.32 10.06 -24.01
CA ASP A 129 51.31 10.75 -23.21
C ASP A 129 51.08 12.13 -23.87
N ASP A 130 50.15 12.19 -24.81
CA ASP A 130 49.99 13.29 -25.76
C ASP A 130 49.04 14.39 -25.25
N ARG A 131 49.17 15.59 -25.81
CA ARG A 131 48.26 16.71 -25.57
C ARG A 131 47.72 17.26 -26.87
N MET A 132 46.41 17.28 -27.00
CA MET A 132 45.72 17.68 -28.22
C MET A 132 44.68 18.76 -27.93
N ILE A 133 44.60 19.71 -28.85
CA ILE A 133 43.62 20.81 -28.88
C ILE A 133 43.13 20.90 -30.32
N GLY A 134 41.85 20.67 -30.59
CA GLY A 134 41.29 20.83 -31.94
C GLY A 134 41.36 22.29 -32.35
N GLY A 135 40.58 23.14 -31.67
CA GLY A 135 40.68 24.59 -31.80
C GLY A 135 39.35 25.25 -32.13
N SER A 136 38.99 25.34 -33.41
CA SER A 136 37.69 25.92 -33.77
C SER A 136 37.17 25.30 -35.05
N GLU A 137 35.84 25.16 -35.14
CA GLU A 137 35.16 24.30 -36.11
C GLU A 137 35.31 22.82 -35.72
N SER A 138 34.86 21.88 -36.57
CA SER A 138 34.67 20.47 -36.15
C SER A 138 35.91 19.62 -36.38
N ASP A 139 36.52 19.18 -35.29
CA ASP A 139 37.80 18.50 -35.27
C ASP A 139 37.68 16.98 -35.04
N VAL A 140 38.71 16.24 -35.46
CA VAL A 140 38.79 14.78 -35.29
C VAL A 140 40.11 14.42 -34.64
N MET A 141 40.08 13.78 -33.47
CA MET A 141 41.27 13.53 -32.68
C MET A 141 41.37 12.06 -32.24
N TRP A 142 42.57 11.50 -32.31
CA TRP A 142 42.90 10.15 -31.81
C TRP A 142 44.13 10.21 -30.89
N GLY A 143 43.98 9.78 -29.64
CA GLY A 143 45.07 9.66 -28.66
C GLY A 143 46.06 8.57 -29.05
N GLY A 144 45.65 7.31 -28.92
CA GLY A 144 46.41 6.16 -29.35
C GLY A 144 46.89 5.32 -28.18
N TYR A 145 48.19 5.32 -27.90
CA TYR A 145 48.77 4.57 -26.78
C TYR A 145 49.49 5.50 -25.81
N GLY A 146 48.98 5.61 -24.59
CA GLY A 146 49.54 6.41 -23.51
C GLY A 146 48.43 7.17 -22.79
N ASP A 147 48.79 7.94 -21.77
CA ASP A 147 47.82 8.66 -20.95
C ASP A 147 47.60 10.08 -21.55
N ASP A 148 46.60 10.23 -22.41
CA ASP A 148 46.41 11.40 -23.28
C ASP A 148 45.52 12.50 -22.66
N ILE A 149 45.69 13.76 -23.10
CA ILE A 149 44.83 14.89 -22.73
C ILE A 149 44.33 15.59 -23.99
N MET A 150 43.01 15.64 -24.18
CA MET A 150 42.34 16.12 -25.39
C MET A 150 41.33 17.22 -25.05
N SER A 151 41.24 18.23 -25.91
CA SER A 151 40.23 19.28 -25.84
C SER A 151 39.73 19.56 -27.25
N GLY A 152 38.40 19.51 -27.44
CA GLY A 152 37.75 19.75 -28.72
C GLY A 152 38.09 21.13 -29.29
N ASP A 153 37.80 22.16 -28.50
CA ASP A 153 38.00 23.55 -28.93
C ASP A 153 39.27 24.22 -28.39
N ASP A 154 39.26 25.56 -28.31
CA ASP A 154 40.34 26.47 -27.91
C ASP A 154 40.89 26.26 -26.47
N ALA A 155 40.43 25.24 -25.73
CA ALA A 155 40.78 24.96 -24.34
C ALA A 155 40.52 26.16 -23.41
N THR A 156 39.39 26.88 -23.61
CA THR A 156 39.12 28.19 -23.00
C THR A 156 37.90 28.29 -22.08
N ILE A 157 37.81 27.55 -20.97
CA ILE A 157 36.75 27.73 -19.95
C ILE A 157 35.37 27.90 -20.62
N ASP A 158 34.80 26.78 -21.07
CA ASP A 158 33.36 26.51 -21.26
C ASP A 158 32.50 27.79 -21.36
N THR A 159 32.55 28.42 -22.53
CA THR A 159 31.68 29.54 -22.88
C THR A 159 31.25 29.47 -24.34
N ASP A 160 30.32 28.56 -24.65
CA ASP A 160 29.40 28.53 -25.81
C ASP A 160 29.67 29.69 -26.80
N SER A 161 30.69 29.47 -27.61
CA SER A 161 31.27 30.41 -28.54
C SER A 161 30.81 30.03 -29.94
N TYR A 162 30.59 31.01 -30.81
CA TYR A 162 30.08 30.76 -32.17
C TYR A 162 31.08 30.01 -33.09
N ARG A 163 32.23 29.64 -32.54
CA ARG A 163 33.34 28.97 -33.19
C ARG A 163 33.53 27.54 -32.71
N ASP A 164 32.83 27.19 -31.63
CA ASP A 164 32.91 25.90 -30.99
C ASP A 164 32.24 24.88 -31.93
N GLY A 165 32.90 23.75 -32.13
CA GLY A 165 32.61 22.78 -33.18
C GLY A 165 32.07 21.47 -32.65
N ASN A 166 31.43 20.68 -33.53
CA ASN A 166 31.03 19.32 -33.16
C ASN A 166 32.21 18.38 -33.41
N ASP A 167 32.80 17.87 -32.35
CA ASP A 167 34.08 17.18 -32.38
C ASP A 167 33.96 15.66 -32.25
N TRP A 168 34.98 14.96 -32.73
CA TRP A 168 35.10 13.51 -32.64
C TRP A 168 36.41 13.14 -31.95
N MET A 169 36.36 12.41 -30.85
CA MET A 169 37.52 12.08 -30.01
C MET A 169 37.57 10.60 -29.63
N ASP A 170 38.76 10.00 -29.67
CA ASP A 170 39.02 8.62 -29.25
C ASP A 170 40.37 8.56 -28.50
N GLY A 171 40.32 8.34 -27.19
CA GLY A 171 41.51 8.27 -26.32
C GLY A 171 42.38 7.06 -26.65
N GLY A 172 41.75 5.88 -26.76
CA GLY A 172 42.40 4.67 -27.23
C GLY A 172 42.87 3.79 -26.08
N ALA A 173 44.13 3.86 -25.69
CA ALA A 173 44.68 2.97 -24.66
C ALA A 173 45.58 3.71 -23.68
N GLY A 174 45.11 3.88 -22.46
CA GLY A 174 45.75 4.60 -21.37
C GLY A 174 44.68 5.13 -20.43
N ASP A 175 45.08 5.77 -19.34
CA ASP A 175 44.10 6.55 -18.56
C ASP A 175 44.01 7.94 -19.25
N ASP A 176 42.97 8.19 -20.04
CA ASP A 176 42.85 9.38 -20.89
C ASP A 176 41.96 10.47 -20.26
N CYS A 177 42.16 11.74 -20.66
CA CYS A 177 41.23 12.82 -20.31
C CYS A 177 40.78 13.62 -21.53
N MET A 178 39.47 13.74 -21.71
CA MET A 178 38.80 14.39 -22.83
C MET A 178 37.81 15.46 -22.36
N ASP A 179 37.80 16.60 -23.05
CA ASP A 179 36.92 17.74 -22.81
C ASP A 179 36.38 18.25 -24.15
N GLY A 180 35.08 18.12 -24.41
CA GLY A 180 34.42 18.58 -25.63
C GLY A 180 34.37 20.10 -25.75
N GLU A 181 34.28 20.79 -24.62
CA GLU A 181 33.98 22.23 -24.52
C GLU A 181 32.59 22.61 -25.06
N GLY A 182 32.44 22.83 -26.37
CA GLY A 182 31.16 23.29 -26.92
C GLY A 182 30.84 22.73 -28.29
N GLY A 183 29.62 22.26 -28.49
CA GLY A 183 29.23 21.55 -29.69
C GLY A 183 28.50 20.27 -29.32
N ASP A 184 28.03 19.55 -30.34
CA ASP A 184 27.49 18.20 -30.12
C ASP A 184 28.59 17.19 -30.44
N ASP A 185 29.28 16.71 -29.40
CA ASP A 185 30.53 15.97 -29.49
C ASP A 185 30.32 14.45 -29.43
N CYS A 186 31.25 13.68 -30.01
CA CYS A 186 31.29 12.22 -29.88
C CYS A 186 32.65 11.79 -29.31
N MET A 187 32.65 11.13 -28.14
CA MET A 187 33.84 10.73 -27.40
C MET A 187 33.88 9.23 -27.09
N TRP A 188 35.07 8.63 -27.18
CA TRP A 188 35.37 7.25 -26.80
C TRP A 188 36.58 7.19 -25.88
N GLY A 189 36.41 6.60 -24.69
CA GLY A 189 37.50 6.33 -23.75
C GLY A 189 38.49 5.31 -24.32
N GLY A 190 38.03 4.06 -24.43
CA GLY A 190 38.81 2.99 -25.02
C GLY A 190 39.19 1.96 -23.97
N SER A 191 40.45 1.89 -23.57
CA SER A 191 40.86 0.99 -22.49
C SER A 191 41.74 1.73 -21.49
N GLY A 192 41.36 1.66 -20.23
CA GLY A 192 41.97 2.40 -19.15
C GLY A 192 40.91 3.18 -18.41
N ARG A 193 41.29 3.99 -17.42
CA ARG A 193 40.31 4.71 -16.62
C ARG A 193 40.23 6.15 -17.10
N ASP A 194 39.23 6.40 -17.91
CA ASP A 194 39.11 7.60 -18.71
C ASP A 194 38.23 8.64 -18.03
N LEU A 195 38.51 9.91 -18.30
CA LEU A 195 37.78 11.05 -17.76
C LEU A 195 37.23 11.90 -18.91
N MET A 196 35.91 11.93 -19.09
CA MET A 196 35.25 12.55 -20.25
C MET A 196 34.24 13.61 -19.83
N TYR A 197 34.38 14.84 -20.35
CA TYR A 197 33.42 15.93 -20.12
C TYR A 197 32.90 16.44 -21.47
N GLY A 198 31.57 16.40 -21.69
CA GLY A 198 30.93 16.88 -22.92
C GLY A 198 31.02 18.40 -23.05
N GLY A 199 30.48 19.10 -22.06
CA GLY A 199 30.53 20.56 -22.01
C GLY A 199 29.19 21.18 -22.33
N SER A 200 29.02 21.79 -23.49
CA SER A 200 27.73 22.37 -23.90
C SER A 200 27.31 21.92 -25.28
N GLY A 201 26.06 21.47 -25.40
CA GLY A 201 25.53 20.83 -26.59
C GLY A 201 25.02 19.45 -26.23
N ASN A 202 24.57 18.69 -27.22
CA ASN A 202 24.08 17.34 -26.99
C ASN A 202 25.21 16.38 -27.32
N ASP A 203 25.81 15.77 -26.31
CA ASP A 203 27.06 15.02 -26.41
C ASP A 203 26.83 13.52 -26.36
N ARG A 204 27.78 12.77 -26.92
CA ARG A 204 27.79 11.32 -26.91
C ARG A 204 29.10 10.80 -26.33
N MET A 205 29.02 9.96 -25.32
CA MET A 205 30.17 9.38 -24.63
C MET A 205 30.07 7.86 -24.51
N ASP A 206 31.22 7.18 -24.59
CA ASP A 206 31.34 5.72 -24.46
C ASP A 206 32.69 5.36 -23.82
N GLY A 207 32.67 4.96 -22.54
CA GLY A 207 33.87 4.57 -21.78
C GLY A 207 34.53 3.30 -22.30
N GLN A 208 33.71 2.31 -22.66
CA GLN A 208 34.05 0.98 -23.16
C GLN A 208 34.61 0.02 -22.11
N SER A 209 35.80 0.21 -21.57
CA SER A 209 36.47 -0.80 -20.75
C SER A 209 37.32 -0.21 -19.65
N ASP A 210 37.22 -0.84 -18.48
CA ASP A 210 37.75 -0.37 -17.20
C ASP A 210 36.86 0.74 -16.59
N ALA A 211 37.25 1.30 -15.44
CA ALA A 211 36.39 2.14 -14.62
C ALA A 211 36.52 3.62 -15.00
N ASP A 212 35.53 4.13 -15.71
CA ASP A 212 35.51 5.44 -16.36
C ASP A 212 34.70 6.47 -15.58
N LYS A 213 34.94 7.74 -15.89
CA LYS A 213 34.20 8.87 -15.30
C LYS A 213 33.74 9.82 -16.39
N MET A 214 32.42 10.00 -16.49
CA MET A 214 31.78 10.81 -17.52
C MET A 214 30.93 11.93 -16.91
N ALA A 215 30.85 13.06 -17.59
CA ALA A 215 29.88 14.10 -17.32
C ALA A 215 29.41 14.74 -18.63
N GLY A 216 28.10 14.75 -18.87
CA GLY A 216 27.45 15.34 -20.04
C GLY A 216 27.68 16.83 -20.13
N GLY A 217 27.03 17.59 -19.27
CA GLY A 217 27.29 19.01 -19.12
C GLY A 217 26.03 19.84 -19.24
N LEU A 218 25.78 20.46 -20.39
CA LEU A 218 24.60 21.26 -20.68
C LEU A 218 24.02 20.82 -22.02
N GLY A 219 22.81 20.26 -22.02
CA GLY A 219 22.18 19.74 -23.23
C GLY A 219 21.76 18.31 -22.99
N ASP A 220 21.07 17.70 -23.95
CA ASP A 220 20.56 16.34 -23.78
C ASP A 220 21.67 15.37 -24.21
N ASP A 221 22.27 14.66 -23.26
CA ASP A 221 23.48 13.86 -23.48
C ASP A 221 23.20 12.35 -23.50
N LEU A 222 24.06 11.58 -24.17
CA LEU A 222 24.03 10.12 -24.20
C LEU A 222 25.36 9.54 -23.69
N MET A 223 25.32 8.86 -22.55
CA MET A 223 26.47 8.23 -21.91
C MET A 223 26.36 6.70 -21.86
N ARG A 224 27.49 6.02 -22.05
CA ARG A 224 27.65 4.57 -21.87
C ARG A 224 28.92 4.30 -21.07
N GLY A 225 28.79 3.64 -19.92
CA GLY A 225 29.90 3.14 -19.11
C GLY A 225 30.67 2.05 -19.85
N GLY A 226 30.00 0.92 -20.07
CA GLY A 226 30.51 -0.19 -20.85
C GLY A 226 30.89 -1.36 -19.96
N SER A 227 32.15 -1.47 -19.54
CA SER A 227 32.53 -2.56 -18.64
C SER A 227 33.52 -2.06 -17.60
N GLY A 228 33.20 -2.17 -16.33
CA GLY A 228 33.97 -1.52 -15.27
C GLY A 228 33.05 -0.98 -14.21
N ASP A 229 33.59 -0.38 -13.16
CA ASP A 229 32.75 0.30 -12.16
C ASP A 229 32.76 1.80 -12.54
N ASP A 230 31.76 2.25 -13.29
CA ASP A 230 31.74 3.56 -13.96
C ASP A 230 31.03 4.65 -13.12
N GLU A 231 31.42 5.92 -13.33
CA GLU A 231 30.86 7.07 -12.61
C GLU A 231 30.32 8.11 -13.62
N MET A 232 29.00 8.19 -13.78
CA MET A 232 28.33 9.02 -14.80
C MET A 232 27.51 10.16 -14.18
N TYR A 233 27.50 11.30 -14.88
CA TYR A 233 26.77 12.51 -14.50
C TYR A 233 26.07 13.10 -15.71
N GLY A 234 24.75 13.28 -15.64
CA GLY A 234 24.01 14.00 -16.68
C GLY A 234 24.54 15.43 -16.85
N ASP A 235 24.34 16.25 -15.82
CA ASP A 235 24.77 17.64 -15.84
C ASP A 235 26.13 17.95 -15.15
N VAL A 236 26.53 19.22 -15.23
CA VAL A 236 27.73 19.76 -14.54
C VAL A 236 27.66 19.66 -13.00
N ARG A 237 28.42 18.70 -12.46
CA ARG A 237 28.68 18.55 -11.03
C ARG A 237 29.64 19.63 -10.48
N THR A 238 29.11 20.73 -9.92
CA THR A 238 29.98 21.73 -9.24
C THR A 238 30.38 21.33 -7.80
N GLY A 239 31.34 20.41 -7.65
CA GLY A 239 32.15 20.22 -6.44
C GLY A 239 32.08 18.85 -5.75
N LEU A 240 33.07 18.58 -4.88
CA LEU A 240 33.26 17.28 -4.19
C LEU A 240 32.41 17.16 -2.91
N GLY A 241 31.22 16.54 -3.00
CA GLY A 241 30.54 15.94 -1.84
C GLY A 241 29.00 15.77 -1.94
N PRO A 242 28.40 14.87 -1.12
CA PRO A 242 27.02 14.37 -1.21
C PRO A 242 25.94 15.33 -0.66
N ASN A 243 26.19 16.63 -0.77
CA ASN A 243 25.24 17.69 -0.42
C ASN A 243 25.92 19.01 -0.79
N LEU A 244 25.57 19.61 -1.93
CA LEU A 244 25.31 21.05 -2.12
C LEU A 244 25.54 21.50 -3.58
N ASN A 245 24.40 21.78 -4.23
CA ASN A 245 24.08 23.07 -4.87
C ASN A 245 24.52 23.27 -6.33
N TYR A 246 23.84 22.52 -7.21
CA TYR A 246 23.23 22.86 -8.50
C TYR A 246 23.86 24.01 -9.30
N GLY A 247 24.20 23.72 -10.56
CA GLY A 247 24.44 24.71 -11.59
C GLY A 247 23.46 25.88 -11.45
N THR A 248 23.99 27.10 -11.42
CA THR A 248 23.17 28.27 -11.04
C THR A 248 22.15 28.70 -12.10
N ASP A 249 22.01 27.94 -13.18
CA ASP A 249 21.05 28.16 -14.26
C ASP A 249 20.30 26.87 -14.61
N THR A 250 19.37 26.50 -13.74
CA THR A 250 18.47 25.33 -13.83
C THR A 250 17.44 25.42 -14.98
N THR A 251 17.79 26.12 -16.06
CA THR A 251 16.95 26.31 -17.25
C THR A 251 17.62 25.78 -18.52
N LYS A 252 18.77 25.12 -18.34
CA LYS A 252 19.63 24.53 -19.36
C LYS A 252 20.15 23.14 -18.96
N ASP A 253 19.66 22.62 -17.83
CA ASP A 253 19.79 21.22 -17.43
C ASP A 253 19.05 20.41 -18.52
N GLY A 254 19.69 19.37 -19.06
CA GLY A 254 19.20 18.62 -20.22
C GLY A 254 18.57 17.28 -19.86
N ASP A 255 17.79 16.71 -20.76
CA ASP A 255 17.14 15.41 -20.52
C ASP A 255 18.12 14.30 -20.94
N ASP A 256 18.89 13.76 -19.99
CA ASP A 256 20.04 12.90 -20.27
C ASP A 256 19.68 11.42 -20.35
N CYS A 257 20.49 10.66 -21.08
CA CYS A 257 20.38 9.21 -21.11
C CYS A 257 21.69 8.49 -20.76
N MET A 258 21.63 7.58 -19.79
CA MET A 258 22.79 6.86 -19.25
C MET A 258 22.58 5.34 -19.28
N TYR A 259 23.64 4.62 -19.67
CA TYR A 259 23.73 3.16 -19.58
C TYR A 259 25.00 2.76 -18.82
N GLY A 260 24.87 2.02 -17.70
CA GLY A 260 26.00 1.41 -16.99
C GLY A 260 26.61 0.24 -17.76
N GLU A 261 25.78 -0.75 -18.08
CA GLU A 261 26.11 -2.02 -18.73
C GLU A 261 26.68 -3.09 -17.78
N ASP A 262 27.97 -3.44 -17.83
CA ASP A 262 28.56 -4.44 -16.92
C ASP A 262 29.37 -3.71 -15.83
N GLY A 263 28.92 -3.68 -14.57
CA GLY A 263 29.61 -2.86 -13.57
C GLY A 263 28.87 -2.66 -12.27
N ASP A 264 29.60 -2.33 -11.18
CA ASP A 264 28.94 -1.69 -10.04
C ASP A 264 28.95 -0.16 -10.31
N ASP A 265 27.99 0.37 -11.06
CA ASP A 265 28.02 1.74 -11.62
C ASP A 265 27.36 2.79 -10.70
N GLU A 266 27.88 4.03 -10.71
CA GLU A 266 27.28 5.20 -10.04
C GLU A 266 26.78 6.21 -11.08
N MET A 267 25.47 6.44 -11.12
CA MET A 267 24.79 7.38 -12.03
C MET A 267 24.02 8.46 -11.27
N ASP A 268 24.04 9.69 -11.79
CA ASP A 268 23.37 10.86 -11.19
C ASP A 268 22.94 11.83 -12.31
N GLY A 269 21.65 11.84 -12.64
CA GLY A 269 21.05 12.67 -13.70
C GLY A 269 21.10 14.17 -13.39
N GLN A 270 20.85 14.50 -12.12
CA GLN A 270 20.86 15.85 -11.52
C GLN A 270 19.66 16.72 -11.87
N GLY A 271 19.43 17.05 -13.13
CA GLY A 271 18.33 17.89 -13.54
C GLY A 271 17.96 17.66 -15.00
N GLY A 272 16.67 17.76 -15.31
CA GLY A 272 16.15 17.24 -16.58
C GLY A 272 15.26 16.05 -16.31
N ASP A 273 14.49 15.62 -17.31
CA ASP A 273 13.71 14.39 -17.24
C ASP A 273 14.60 13.24 -17.75
N ASP A 274 15.37 12.63 -16.85
CA ASP A 274 16.50 11.74 -17.20
C ASP A 274 16.06 10.28 -17.41
N THR A 275 16.81 9.53 -18.22
CA THR A 275 16.61 8.09 -18.44
C THR A 275 17.88 7.30 -18.09
N MET A 276 17.83 6.43 -17.09
CA MET A 276 18.98 5.66 -16.60
C MET A 276 18.74 4.15 -16.60
N PHE A 277 19.77 3.40 -16.99
CA PHE A 277 19.78 1.94 -16.96
C PHE A 277 21.09 1.45 -16.33
N GLY A 278 21.00 0.74 -15.20
CA GLY A 278 22.12 0.10 -14.52
C GLY A 278 22.77 -0.98 -15.38
N GLY A 279 22.06 -2.08 -15.59
CA GLY A 279 22.51 -3.17 -16.44
C GLY A 279 22.71 -4.44 -15.64
N ASN A 280 23.95 -4.90 -15.52
CA ASN A 280 24.34 -6.07 -14.73
C ASN A 280 25.23 -5.62 -13.57
N ASP A 281 25.14 -6.34 -12.44
CA ASP A 281 25.88 -6.11 -11.19
C ASP A 281 25.23 -5.01 -10.31
N ASP A 282 25.83 -4.59 -9.18
CA ASP A 282 25.12 -3.82 -8.14
C ASP A 282 25.26 -2.30 -8.37
N ASP A 283 24.21 -1.64 -8.87
CA ASP A 283 24.24 -0.23 -9.30
C ASP A 283 23.70 0.79 -8.28
N LEU A 284 24.14 2.04 -8.40
CA LEU A 284 23.69 3.19 -7.60
C LEU A 284 23.22 4.34 -8.51
N MET A 285 21.93 4.66 -8.46
CA MET A 285 21.33 5.69 -9.32
C MET A 285 20.62 6.80 -8.53
N PHE A 286 20.74 8.03 -9.04
CA PHE A 286 20.01 9.21 -8.56
C PHE A 286 19.38 9.95 -9.76
N GLY A 287 18.05 10.10 -9.76
CA GLY A 287 17.30 10.89 -10.74
C GLY A 287 17.66 12.37 -10.66
N GLY A 288 17.23 13.00 -9.57
CA GLY A 288 17.65 14.36 -9.24
C GLY A 288 16.48 15.33 -9.33
N ARG A 289 16.26 15.99 -10.46
CA ARG A 289 15.14 16.91 -10.63
C ARG A 289 14.54 16.76 -12.01
N GLY A 290 13.29 16.35 -12.05
CA GLY A 290 12.55 16.16 -13.29
C GLY A 290 11.71 14.92 -13.11
N ASP A 291 10.95 14.54 -14.12
CA ASP A 291 10.21 13.30 -14.09
C ASP A 291 11.10 12.19 -14.69
N ASP A 292 11.84 11.47 -13.85
CA ASP A 292 12.93 10.56 -14.27
C ASP A 292 12.45 9.13 -14.54
N THR A 293 13.14 8.39 -15.41
CA THR A 293 12.91 6.97 -15.70
C THR A 293 14.15 6.13 -15.38
N MET A 294 14.06 5.16 -14.48
CA MET A 294 15.21 4.37 -13.99
C MET A 294 14.94 2.86 -13.99
N SER A 295 15.92 2.08 -14.44
CA SER A 295 15.93 0.62 -14.31
C SER A 295 17.25 0.14 -13.71
N GLY A 296 17.19 -0.66 -12.65
CA GLY A 296 18.35 -1.36 -12.07
C GLY A 296 18.91 -2.41 -13.02
N GLY A 297 18.14 -3.45 -13.32
CA GLY A 297 18.56 -4.53 -14.20
C GLY A 297 18.80 -5.82 -13.44
N GLU A 298 19.90 -6.53 -13.72
CA GLU A 298 20.33 -7.67 -12.90
C GLU A 298 21.26 -7.17 -11.80
N GLY A 299 20.88 -7.23 -10.52
CA GLY A 299 21.74 -6.58 -9.53
C GLY A 299 21.14 -6.45 -8.15
N LYS A 300 21.88 -5.86 -7.22
CA LYS A 300 21.30 -5.32 -5.99
C LYS A 300 21.39 -3.83 -6.06
N ASP A 301 20.39 -3.25 -6.69
CA ASP A 301 20.45 -1.87 -7.11
C ASP A 301 19.91 -0.95 -6.01
N THR A 302 20.43 0.26 -5.98
CA THR A 302 19.95 1.31 -5.08
C THR A 302 19.61 2.54 -5.90
N MET A 303 18.33 2.92 -5.92
CA MET A 303 17.80 4.02 -6.72
C MET A 303 17.11 5.07 -5.86
N ASN A 304 17.21 6.34 -6.28
CA ASN A 304 16.48 7.45 -5.66
C ASN A 304 16.00 8.46 -6.73
N GLY A 305 14.71 8.78 -6.76
CA GLY A 305 14.11 9.74 -7.70
C GLY A 305 14.29 11.22 -7.33
N ASP A 306 14.55 11.51 -6.06
CA ASP A 306 14.66 12.86 -5.51
C ASP A 306 13.41 13.76 -5.69
N GLN A 307 13.29 14.53 -6.78
CA GLN A 307 12.18 15.47 -7.01
C GLN A 307 11.61 15.23 -8.40
N GLY A 308 10.37 14.79 -8.48
CA GLY A 308 9.85 14.43 -9.79
C GLY A 308 8.45 13.85 -9.76
N ASN A 309 8.08 13.15 -10.81
CA ASN A 309 7.11 12.07 -10.78
C ASN A 309 7.81 10.94 -11.52
N ASP A 310 8.49 10.10 -10.77
CA ASP A 310 9.51 9.23 -11.32
C ASP A 310 8.93 7.84 -11.62
N VAL A 311 9.50 7.15 -12.60
CA VAL A 311 9.19 5.76 -12.94
C VAL A 311 10.43 4.91 -12.69
N MET A 312 10.35 3.99 -11.73
CA MET A 312 11.50 3.17 -11.32
C MET A 312 11.17 1.69 -11.31
N ARG A 313 12.17 0.89 -11.66
CA ARG A 313 12.10 -0.57 -11.68
C ARG A 313 13.40 -1.16 -11.17
N GLY A 314 13.33 -2.00 -10.13
CA GLY A 314 14.50 -2.70 -9.59
C GLY A 314 15.07 -3.68 -10.61
N GLY A 315 14.28 -4.65 -11.01
CA GLY A 315 14.66 -5.61 -12.04
C GLY A 315 14.73 -7.02 -11.47
N GLY A 316 15.92 -7.56 -11.25
CA GLY A 316 16.08 -8.84 -10.59
C GLY A 316 17.16 -8.78 -9.52
N ASP A 317 17.10 -9.74 -8.59
CA ASP A 317 17.82 -9.65 -7.31
C ASP A 317 17.24 -8.50 -6.44
N ALA A 318 17.90 -8.12 -5.33
CA ALA A 318 17.17 -7.51 -4.20
C ALA A 318 17.51 -6.03 -4.08
N ASP A 319 16.52 -5.19 -4.33
CA ASP A 319 16.72 -3.79 -4.66
C ASP A 319 16.22 -2.84 -3.56
N ILE A 320 16.72 -1.61 -3.61
CA ILE A 320 16.32 -0.52 -2.75
C ILE A 320 15.88 0.66 -3.62
N ILE A 321 14.60 1.00 -3.54
CA ILE A 321 13.97 2.01 -4.38
C ILE A 321 13.36 3.11 -3.49
N ASP A 322 13.66 4.37 -3.76
CA ASP A 322 13.12 5.53 -3.04
C ASP A 322 12.62 6.61 -4.01
N GLY A 323 11.29 6.71 -4.17
CA GLY A 323 10.58 7.75 -4.95
C GLY A 323 10.83 9.17 -4.45
N ALA A 324 11.11 9.33 -3.17
CA ALA A 324 11.34 10.60 -2.50
C ALA A 324 10.17 11.60 -2.59
N ALA A 325 10.11 12.51 -3.57
CA ALA A 325 9.07 13.54 -3.64
C ALA A 325 8.47 13.61 -5.03
N GLY A 326 7.23 13.17 -5.16
CA GLY A 326 6.59 13.05 -6.46
C GLY A 326 5.32 12.25 -6.38
N ASN A 327 4.65 12.04 -7.51
CA ASN A 327 3.66 10.96 -7.61
C ASN A 327 4.31 9.87 -8.44
N ASP A 328 4.97 8.94 -7.76
CA ASP A 328 5.95 8.06 -8.39
C ASP A 328 5.33 6.70 -8.74
N ILE A 329 5.93 5.98 -9.69
CA ILE A 329 5.55 4.62 -10.07
C ILE A 329 6.76 3.71 -9.85
N LEU A 330 6.67 2.80 -8.89
CA LEU A 330 7.79 2.00 -8.41
C LEU A 330 7.46 0.50 -8.53
N PHE A 331 8.34 -0.24 -9.18
CA PHE A 331 8.27 -1.69 -9.32
C PHE A 331 9.51 -2.34 -8.69
N GLY A 332 9.31 -3.35 -7.85
CA GLY A 332 10.40 -4.16 -7.31
C GLY A 332 11.10 -4.94 -8.42
N ASP A 333 10.35 -5.81 -9.09
CA ASP A 333 10.86 -6.65 -10.17
C ASP A 333 10.58 -6.06 -11.58
N ASN A 334 10.19 -6.91 -12.54
CA ASN A 334 10.21 -6.60 -13.95
C ASN A 334 9.05 -5.71 -14.47
N GLY A 335 8.09 -5.35 -13.63
CA GLY A 335 7.10 -4.29 -13.89
C GLY A 335 6.10 -4.58 -15.02
N ASN A 336 5.52 -5.78 -15.06
CA ASN A 336 4.64 -6.23 -16.17
C ASN A 336 3.13 -6.01 -15.90
N ILE A 337 2.77 -4.87 -15.30
CA ILE A 337 1.40 -4.62 -14.85
C ILE A 337 0.56 -3.95 -15.94
N ALA A 338 -0.30 -4.74 -16.58
CA ALA A 338 -1.22 -4.25 -17.60
C ALA A 338 -2.34 -3.37 -17.02
N GLY A 339 -2.47 -2.13 -17.49
CA GLY A 339 -3.65 -1.28 -17.23
C GLY A 339 -3.40 0.03 -16.50
N ILE A 340 -2.15 0.38 -16.20
CA ILE A 340 -1.77 1.70 -15.70
C ILE A 340 -1.93 2.72 -16.86
N GLU A 341 -2.71 3.78 -16.66
CA GLU A 341 -3.01 4.77 -17.72
C GLU A 341 -1.75 5.59 -18.05
N GLY A 342 -1.15 5.32 -19.22
CA GLY A 342 0.05 6.02 -19.70
C GLY A 342 1.36 5.27 -19.52
N TYR A 343 1.33 4.05 -18.97
CA TYR A 343 2.48 3.16 -18.84
C TYR A 343 2.34 1.99 -19.82
N ASP A 344 3.34 1.78 -20.70
CA ASP A 344 3.42 0.64 -21.63
C ASP A 344 4.68 -0.19 -21.34
N CYS A 345 4.49 -1.37 -20.73
CA CYS A 345 5.57 -2.27 -20.34
C CYS A 345 6.38 -2.84 -21.54
N ASP A 346 5.86 -2.75 -22.77
CA ASP A 346 6.49 -3.25 -23.98
C ASP A 346 7.20 -2.14 -24.82
N GLU A 347 7.01 -0.85 -24.51
CA GLU A 347 7.40 0.26 -25.41
C GLU A 347 8.50 1.22 -24.88
N ASP A 348 8.79 1.28 -23.55
CA ASP A 348 9.43 2.48 -22.96
C ASP A 348 10.76 2.30 -22.20
N TRP A 349 11.42 1.13 -22.17
CA TRP A 349 12.73 0.98 -21.51
C TRP A 349 13.92 1.17 -22.48
N ALA A 350 13.92 2.29 -23.20
CA ALA A 350 15.02 2.70 -24.06
C ALA A 350 15.15 4.23 -24.08
N CYS A 351 16.36 4.74 -24.31
CA CYS A 351 16.55 6.19 -24.43
C CYS A 351 15.58 6.81 -25.44
N PRO A 352 15.03 8.00 -25.14
CA PRO A 352 14.35 8.81 -26.14
C PRO A 352 15.30 9.19 -27.29
N GLU A 353 14.73 9.54 -28.44
CA GLU A 353 15.52 10.01 -29.59
C GLU A 353 16.05 11.43 -29.32
N ILE A 354 17.35 11.57 -29.09
CA ILE A 354 18.05 12.85 -28.95
C ILE A 354 18.46 13.39 -30.33
N ASP A 355 18.18 14.68 -30.62
CA ASP A 355 18.49 15.32 -31.92
C ASP A 355 19.90 15.92 -31.92
N PHE A 356 20.89 15.10 -32.28
CA PHE A 356 22.28 15.53 -32.43
C PHE A 356 22.49 16.31 -33.75
N ALA A 357 23.16 17.46 -33.66
CA ALA A 357 23.57 18.22 -34.83
C ALA A 357 24.58 17.42 -35.68
N PRO A 358 24.46 17.49 -37.02
CA PRO A 358 25.28 16.67 -37.90
C PRO A 358 26.77 17.05 -37.82
N GLN A 359 27.61 16.07 -37.49
CA GLN A 359 29.06 16.20 -37.49
C GLN A 359 29.65 16.50 -38.88
N SER A 360 30.91 16.94 -38.92
CA SER A 360 31.65 17.24 -40.13
C SER A 360 31.75 16.02 -41.07
N SER A 361 31.27 16.20 -42.31
CA SER A 361 31.23 15.14 -43.35
C SER A 361 32.58 14.57 -43.82
N LYS A 362 33.69 14.94 -43.19
CA LYS A 362 35.05 14.59 -43.62
C LYS A 362 35.57 13.29 -43.03
N HIS A 363 35.08 12.84 -41.86
CA HIS A 363 35.56 11.61 -41.23
C HIS A 363 34.51 10.96 -40.29
N ASP A 364 33.29 10.66 -40.79
CA ASP A 364 32.27 9.85 -40.08
C ASP A 364 32.85 8.49 -39.63
N GLY A 365 33.38 8.42 -38.40
CA GLY A 365 33.13 7.27 -37.55
C GLY A 365 31.63 7.29 -37.24
N GLU A 366 30.90 6.20 -37.50
CA GLU A 366 29.48 6.17 -37.16
C GLU A 366 29.38 6.27 -35.63
N CYS A 367 28.91 7.40 -35.06
CA CYS A 367 28.44 7.47 -33.68
C CYS A 367 27.27 6.44 -33.60
N PRO A 368 27.46 5.25 -33.00
CA PRO A 368 26.56 4.13 -33.27
C PRO A 368 25.16 4.38 -32.68
N GLU A 369 24.10 4.27 -33.49
CA GLU A 369 22.75 4.11 -32.92
C GLU A 369 22.74 2.83 -32.06
N TYR A 370 22.39 3.01 -30.78
CA TYR A 370 22.40 1.95 -29.78
C TYR A 370 21.16 1.05 -29.87
N TYR A 371 21.32 -0.22 -29.48
CA TYR A 371 20.24 -1.19 -29.34
C TYR A 371 20.21 -1.64 -27.87
N PRO A 372 19.07 -1.53 -27.17
CA PRO A 372 18.98 -1.87 -25.75
C PRO A 372 19.29 -3.35 -25.51
N PRO A 373 20.24 -3.68 -24.60
CA PRO A 373 20.34 -4.99 -24.00
C PRO A 373 19.36 -5.05 -22.83
N GLU A 374 18.28 -5.82 -23.02
CA GLU A 374 17.38 -6.19 -21.93
C GLU A 374 18.07 -7.28 -21.08
N GLY A 375 18.41 -6.94 -19.84
CA GLY A 375 18.52 -7.90 -18.73
C GLY A 375 17.10 -8.34 -18.37
N ASP A 376 16.67 -9.48 -18.89
CA ASP A 376 15.36 -10.09 -18.61
C ASP A 376 15.57 -11.27 -17.66
N SER A 377 15.64 -10.93 -16.37
CA SER A 377 15.81 -11.87 -15.28
C SER A 377 14.44 -12.14 -14.64
N ASP A 378 13.87 -13.34 -14.85
CA ASP A 378 12.62 -13.80 -14.20
C ASP A 378 12.82 -14.11 -12.67
N PHE A 379 13.74 -13.44 -11.97
CA PHE A 379 14.10 -13.76 -10.58
C PHE A 379 13.45 -12.81 -9.58
N GLU A 380 12.23 -13.16 -9.17
CA GLU A 380 11.52 -12.48 -8.09
C GLU A 380 12.30 -12.54 -6.76
N SER A 381 12.43 -11.40 -6.11
CA SER A 381 13.39 -11.17 -5.04
C SER A 381 12.87 -10.14 -4.03
N SER A 382 13.37 -10.18 -2.79
CA SER A 382 12.81 -9.37 -1.70
C SER A 382 13.32 -7.93 -1.72
N ASP A 383 12.45 -6.98 -2.01
CA ASP A 383 12.79 -5.59 -2.22
C ASP A 383 12.44 -4.67 -1.04
N ILE A 384 13.01 -3.47 -1.08
CA ILE A 384 12.66 -2.37 -0.18
C ILE A 384 12.27 -1.15 -1.01
N ILE A 385 10.98 -0.87 -1.07
CA ILE A 385 10.43 0.22 -1.88
C ILE A 385 9.79 1.28 -0.99
N THR A 386 10.15 2.53 -1.23
CA THR A 386 9.62 3.69 -0.52
C THR A 386 9.08 4.71 -1.53
N GLY A 387 7.77 5.02 -1.49
CA GLY A 387 7.14 6.06 -2.33
C GLY A 387 7.61 7.45 -1.93
N GLY A 388 7.42 7.80 -0.66
CA GLY A 388 7.92 9.04 -0.10
C GLY A 388 6.82 10.08 0.04
N GLY A 389 6.70 11.01 -0.87
CA GLY A 389 5.80 12.14 -0.71
C GLY A 389 5.01 12.48 -1.95
N GLY A 390 3.77 12.03 -2.04
CA GLY A 390 2.81 12.53 -3.01
C GLY A 390 1.63 11.59 -3.21
N LYS A 391 1.59 10.83 -4.29
CA LYS A 391 0.53 9.83 -4.53
C LYS A 391 1.15 8.73 -5.36
N ASP A 392 1.69 7.76 -4.66
CA ASP A 392 2.62 6.83 -5.28
C ASP A 392 1.90 5.54 -5.66
N MET A 393 2.38 4.88 -6.71
CA MET A 393 1.96 3.55 -7.14
C MET A 393 3.12 2.60 -6.93
N ILE A 394 3.01 1.69 -5.96
CA ILE A 394 4.08 0.80 -5.53
C ILE A 394 3.66 -0.65 -5.75
N PHE A 395 4.53 -1.43 -6.37
CA PHE A 395 4.31 -2.84 -6.67
C PHE A 395 5.54 -3.65 -6.27
N GLY A 396 5.37 -4.57 -5.31
CA GLY A 396 6.41 -5.54 -4.94
C GLY A 396 6.59 -6.63 -6.01
N GLU A 397 5.46 -7.13 -6.54
CA GLU A 397 5.37 -8.22 -7.51
C GLU A 397 5.62 -9.61 -6.91
N GLY A 398 6.86 -10.01 -6.64
CA GLY A 398 7.14 -11.34 -6.10
C GLY A 398 8.17 -11.35 -4.97
N ALA A 399 8.20 -12.47 -4.22
CA ALA A 399 8.97 -12.64 -2.99
C ALA A 399 8.48 -11.76 -1.81
N ASP A 400 9.23 -11.79 -0.71
CA ASP A 400 8.82 -11.17 0.57
C ASP A 400 9.33 -9.72 0.65
N ASP A 401 8.47 -8.73 0.37
CA ASP A 401 8.86 -7.34 0.18
C ASP A 401 8.64 -6.44 1.39
N ARG A 402 9.26 -5.25 1.37
CA ARG A 402 8.95 -4.16 2.31
C ARG A 402 8.57 -2.89 1.57
N LEU A 403 7.30 -2.53 1.64
CA LEU A 403 6.70 -1.45 0.87
C LEU A 403 6.22 -0.33 1.80
N TYR A 404 6.64 0.91 1.52
CA TYR A 404 6.32 2.09 2.34
C TYR A 404 5.78 3.24 1.48
N GLY A 405 4.47 3.52 1.53
CA GLY A 405 3.87 4.69 0.85
C GLY A 405 4.33 6.02 1.43
N GLN A 406 4.47 6.08 2.76
CA GLN A 406 4.81 7.26 3.56
C GLN A 406 3.73 8.35 3.61
N GLY A 407 3.70 9.30 2.68
CA GLY A 407 2.86 10.49 2.81
C GLY A 407 2.18 10.81 1.50
N GLY A 408 0.88 10.63 1.44
CA GLY A 408 0.20 10.68 0.16
C GLY A 408 -1.14 9.98 0.20
N ASN A 409 -1.79 9.84 -0.94
CA ASN A 409 -2.86 8.86 -1.07
C ASN A 409 -2.31 7.81 -2.01
N ASP A 410 -1.73 6.77 -1.44
CA ASP A 410 -0.86 5.86 -2.15
C ASP A 410 -1.61 4.58 -2.54
N PHE A 411 -1.17 3.94 -3.62
CA PHE A 411 -1.58 2.61 -4.00
C PHE A 411 -0.40 1.67 -3.79
N VAL A 412 -0.57 0.61 -3.01
CA VAL A 412 0.49 -0.36 -2.72
C VAL A 412 -0.03 -1.78 -2.88
N SER A 413 0.66 -2.59 -3.66
CA SER A 413 0.38 -4.01 -3.88
C SER A 413 1.65 -4.83 -3.58
N GLY A 414 1.52 -5.79 -2.66
CA GLY A 414 2.59 -6.73 -2.28
C GLY A 414 2.92 -7.68 -3.42
N GLY A 415 1.93 -8.42 -3.88
CA GLY A 415 2.08 -9.37 -4.98
C GLY A 415 2.11 -10.80 -4.48
N THR A 416 3.24 -11.51 -4.61
CA THR A 416 3.35 -12.88 -4.10
C THR A 416 4.48 -13.04 -3.11
N GLY A 417 4.22 -13.51 -1.90
CA GLY A 417 5.22 -13.64 -0.84
C GLY A 417 4.68 -13.09 0.47
N ASP A 418 5.41 -13.24 1.58
CA ASP A 418 4.95 -12.71 2.87
C ASP A 418 5.42 -11.25 3.02
N ASP A 419 4.57 -10.28 2.68
CA ASP A 419 4.95 -8.87 2.52
C ASP A 419 4.77 -8.00 3.77
N GLU A 420 5.59 -6.95 3.91
CA GLU A 420 5.42 -5.89 4.92
C GLU A 420 5.01 -4.58 4.25
N ILE A 421 3.73 -4.21 4.37
CA ILE A 421 3.15 -3.03 3.73
C ILE A 421 2.79 -1.96 4.76
N VAL A 422 3.22 -0.72 4.50
CA VAL A 422 2.95 0.43 5.35
C VAL A 422 2.48 1.61 4.49
N GLY A 423 1.18 1.95 4.57
CA GLY A 423 0.58 3.08 3.84
C GLY A 423 1.17 4.41 4.29
N GLY A 424 0.89 4.81 5.53
CA GLY A 424 1.52 5.98 6.14
C GLY A 424 0.53 7.08 6.46
N GLY A 425 0.44 8.12 5.64
CA GLY A 425 -0.37 9.29 5.94
C GLY A 425 -1.16 9.78 4.75
N GLY A 426 -2.48 9.76 4.84
CA GLY A 426 -3.43 10.10 3.79
C GLY A 426 -4.35 8.92 3.55
N ALA A 427 -5.16 8.92 2.49
CA ALA A 427 -6.13 7.83 2.28
C ALA A 427 -5.56 6.83 1.27
N ASP A 428 -5.05 5.73 1.78
CA ASP A 428 -4.26 4.76 1.02
C ASP A 428 -5.11 3.55 0.56
N PHE A 429 -4.67 2.91 -0.52
CA PHE A 429 -5.22 1.65 -1.01
C PHE A 429 -4.13 0.58 -0.96
N LEU A 430 -4.27 -0.38 -0.05
CA LEU A 430 -3.23 -1.36 0.29
C LEU A 430 -3.74 -2.77 0.00
N MET A 431 -2.94 -3.58 -0.70
CA MET A 431 -3.22 -4.98 -1.02
C MET A 431 -2.01 -5.85 -0.65
N GLY A 432 -2.21 -6.87 0.19
CA GLY A 432 -1.21 -7.91 0.46
C GLY A 432 -1.05 -8.87 -0.72
N ASP A 433 -2.18 -9.23 -1.33
CA ASP A 433 -2.29 -10.18 -2.44
C ASP A 433 -2.04 -11.64 -1.99
N GLN A 434 -1.00 -12.35 -2.45
CA GLN A 434 -0.77 -13.74 -2.06
C GLN A 434 0.33 -13.86 -1.01
N GLY A 435 0.02 -14.29 0.21
CA GLY A 435 1.04 -14.36 1.26
C GLY A 435 0.45 -14.34 2.66
N ASN A 436 1.29 -14.42 3.68
CA ASN A 436 0.89 -14.06 5.03
C ASN A 436 1.40 -12.66 5.33
N ASP A 437 0.60 -11.67 4.98
CA ASP A 437 1.04 -10.30 4.86
C ASP A 437 0.89 -9.52 6.17
N PHE A 438 1.75 -8.53 6.33
CA PHE A 438 1.72 -7.61 7.45
C PHE A 438 1.43 -6.19 6.96
N ILE A 439 0.18 -5.74 7.13
CA ILE A 439 -0.29 -4.47 6.57
C ILE A 439 -0.63 -3.45 7.66
N ARG A 440 -0.15 -2.21 7.50
CA ARG A 440 -0.49 -1.06 8.35
C ARG A 440 -0.93 0.15 7.54
N GLY A 441 -2.18 0.59 7.72
CA GLY A 441 -2.67 1.86 7.15
C GLY A 441 -2.00 3.09 7.80
N ASN A 442 -1.92 3.09 9.12
CA ASN A 442 -1.46 4.19 9.99
C ASN A 442 -2.44 5.35 10.14
N GLY A 443 -2.45 6.33 9.24
CA GLY A 443 -3.19 7.56 9.45
C GLY A 443 -3.91 8.00 8.20
N GLY A 444 -5.22 7.84 8.14
CA GLY A 444 -5.86 7.87 6.85
C GLY A 444 -7.34 7.58 6.89
N ALA A 445 -7.95 7.38 5.74
CA ALA A 445 -9.17 6.59 5.66
C ALA A 445 -8.82 5.52 4.63
N ASP A 446 -8.24 4.44 5.12
CA ASP A 446 -7.49 3.50 4.29
C ASP A 446 -8.42 2.39 3.81
N THR A 447 -8.18 1.90 2.61
CA THR A 447 -8.83 0.69 2.09
C THR A 447 -7.77 -0.40 2.02
N ILE A 448 -7.98 -1.49 2.76
CA ILE A 448 -6.98 -2.55 2.95
C ILE A 448 -7.59 -3.91 2.62
N TYR A 449 -6.91 -4.65 1.75
CA TYR A 449 -7.20 -6.05 1.45
C TYR A 449 -6.00 -6.90 1.85
N GLY A 450 -6.22 -7.95 2.64
CA GLY A 450 -5.23 -8.97 2.95
C GLY A 450 -4.91 -9.77 1.71
N GLY A 451 -5.85 -10.64 1.32
CA GLY A 451 -5.76 -11.38 0.07
C GLY A 451 -5.86 -12.88 0.35
N THR A 452 -4.88 -13.67 -0.06
CA THR A 452 -4.84 -15.10 0.28
C THR A 452 -3.71 -15.38 1.24
N GLY A 453 -3.98 -16.09 2.33
CA GLY A 453 -3.03 -16.48 3.37
C GLY A 453 -3.41 -15.88 4.72
N ASP A 454 -2.67 -16.21 5.78
CA ASP A 454 -3.03 -15.81 7.15
C ASP A 454 -2.47 -14.40 7.46
N ASP A 455 -3.27 -13.36 7.22
CA ASP A 455 -2.82 -11.97 7.23
C ASP A 455 -2.87 -11.30 8.61
N THR A 456 -2.03 -10.28 8.81
CA THR A 456 -2.09 -9.40 9.98
C THR A 456 -2.23 -7.95 9.56
N ILE A 457 -3.44 -7.40 9.75
CA ILE A 457 -3.80 -6.07 9.27
C ILE A 457 -4.13 -5.12 10.44
N CYS A 458 -3.67 -3.87 10.35
CA CYS A 458 -3.99 -2.82 11.31
C CYS A 458 -4.20 -1.47 10.62
N GLY A 459 -5.45 -0.97 10.57
CA GLY A 459 -5.79 0.36 10.02
C GLY A 459 -5.16 1.50 10.84
N GLN A 460 -5.26 1.38 12.16
CA GLN A 460 -4.77 2.32 13.19
C GLN A 460 -5.60 3.58 13.37
N GLY A 461 -5.58 4.55 12.46
CA GLY A 461 -6.09 5.88 12.74
C GLY A 461 -6.87 6.46 11.58
N GLY A 462 -8.11 6.83 11.86
CA GLY A 462 -9.09 7.32 10.89
C GLY A 462 -10.11 6.24 10.56
N ASN A 463 -10.83 6.36 9.45
CA ASN A 463 -11.99 5.52 9.18
C ASN A 463 -11.65 4.52 8.08
N ASP A 464 -11.28 3.32 8.48
CA ASP A 464 -10.66 2.35 7.59
C ASP A 464 -11.68 1.31 7.10
N THR A 465 -11.47 0.79 5.89
CA THR A 465 -12.19 -0.37 5.34
C THR A 465 -11.19 -1.50 5.18
N ILE A 466 -11.37 -2.59 5.91
CA ILE A 466 -10.42 -3.70 6.01
C ILE A 466 -11.13 -5.00 5.64
N LYS A 467 -10.55 -5.76 4.71
CA LYS A 467 -10.98 -7.12 4.37
C LYS A 467 -9.80 -8.08 4.48
N GLY A 468 -9.93 -9.12 5.31
CA GLY A 468 -8.94 -10.20 5.39
C GLY A 468 -8.92 -11.04 4.13
N ASN A 469 -10.10 -11.51 3.72
CA ASN A 469 -10.37 -12.39 2.58
C ASN A 469 -10.08 -13.88 2.89
N ASP A 470 -9.20 -14.56 2.16
CA ASP A 470 -9.01 -16.01 2.27
C ASP A 470 -7.85 -16.33 3.23
N GLY A 471 -8.12 -16.79 4.45
CA GLY A 471 -7.09 -17.23 5.39
C GLY A 471 -7.47 -16.93 6.84
N GLN A 472 -6.69 -17.39 7.82
CA GLN A 472 -6.99 -17.08 9.22
C GLN A 472 -6.37 -15.74 9.60
N ASP A 473 -7.18 -14.69 9.52
CA ASP A 473 -6.68 -13.32 9.56
C ASP A 473 -6.74 -12.72 10.97
N THR A 474 -5.82 -11.79 11.23
CA THR A 474 -5.83 -10.95 12.43
C THR A 474 -6.00 -9.49 12.05
N LEU A 475 -7.21 -8.98 12.22
CA LEU A 475 -7.65 -7.68 11.74
C LEU A 475 -7.90 -6.71 12.89
N LYS A 476 -7.41 -5.47 12.74
CA LYS A 476 -7.60 -4.39 13.71
C LYS A 476 -7.99 -3.10 12.99
N GLY A 477 -9.20 -2.59 13.26
CA GLY A 477 -9.65 -1.28 12.77
C GLY A 477 -8.77 -0.17 13.33
N GLY A 478 -8.81 0.01 14.65
CA GLY A 478 -7.90 0.89 15.36
C GLY A 478 -8.63 2.06 16.01
N GLY A 479 -8.84 3.14 15.28
CA GLY A 479 -9.21 4.40 15.88
C GLY A 479 -10.03 5.24 14.91
N GLY A 480 -11.35 5.15 14.96
CA GLY A 480 -12.20 5.95 14.08
C GLY A 480 -13.59 5.36 13.96
N ARG A 481 -14.06 5.13 12.75
CA ARG A 481 -15.24 4.31 12.49
C ARG A 481 -14.83 3.39 11.36
N ASP A 482 -14.58 2.16 11.71
CA ASP A 482 -13.95 1.19 10.83
C ASP A 482 -14.99 0.18 10.34
N TRP A 483 -14.81 -0.31 9.12
CA TRP A 483 -15.46 -1.51 8.63
C TRP A 483 -14.41 -2.61 8.53
N VAL A 484 -14.57 -3.69 9.29
CA VAL A 484 -13.63 -4.82 9.27
C VAL A 484 -14.36 -6.13 8.97
N GLU A 485 -13.89 -6.84 7.95
CA GLU A 485 -14.46 -8.11 7.47
C GLU A 485 -13.38 -9.21 7.48
N GLY A 486 -13.64 -10.33 8.18
CA GLY A 486 -12.77 -11.51 8.27
C GLY A 486 -12.69 -12.27 6.95
N GLY A 487 -13.64 -13.17 6.71
CA GLY A 487 -13.54 -14.11 5.60
C GLY A 487 -14.27 -15.41 5.85
N ASN A 488 -13.88 -16.49 5.15
CA ASN A 488 -14.50 -17.82 5.33
C ASN A 488 -13.70 -18.74 6.27
N ASP A 489 -12.65 -18.25 6.90
CA ASP A 489 -11.76 -19.00 7.77
C ASP A 489 -11.89 -18.48 9.21
N THR A 490 -11.12 -19.03 10.15
CA THR A 490 -11.20 -18.60 11.55
C THR A 490 -10.42 -17.30 11.76
N ASP A 491 -11.16 -16.21 11.91
CA ASP A 491 -10.61 -14.87 11.94
C ASP A 491 -10.62 -14.24 13.35
N THR A 492 -9.74 -13.27 13.55
CA THR A 492 -9.72 -12.40 14.72
C THR A 492 -9.98 -10.97 14.28
N VAL A 493 -11.19 -10.48 14.51
CA VAL A 493 -11.67 -9.16 14.11
C VAL A 493 -11.79 -8.24 15.33
N ASN A 494 -11.11 -7.09 15.32
CA ASN A 494 -11.11 -6.15 16.45
C ASN A 494 -11.28 -4.68 16.03
N GLY A 495 -12.36 -4.02 16.42
CA GLY A 495 -12.60 -2.59 16.14
C GLY A 495 -11.67 -1.65 16.92
N GLN A 496 -11.38 -2.02 18.17
CA GLN A 496 -10.61 -1.27 19.17
C GLN A 496 -11.33 -0.03 19.70
N GLY A 497 -11.32 1.07 18.97
CA GLY A 497 -11.86 2.33 19.47
C GLY A 497 -12.55 3.07 18.36
N GLY A 498 -13.84 3.33 18.52
CA GLY A 498 -14.64 3.80 17.40
C GLY A 498 -16.06 3.32 17.52
N ASP A 499 -16.92 3.78 16.62
CA ASP A 499 -18.23 3.16 16.45
C ASP A 499 -18.11 2.30 15.17
N ASP A 500 -17.78 1.02 15.32
CA ASP A 500 -17.28 0.16 14.23
C ASP A 500 -18.35 -0.81 13.68
N ILE A 501 -18.11 -1.33 12.48
CA ILE A 501 -18.89 -2.40 11.86
C ILE A 501 -17.96 -3.59 11.63
N LEU A 502 -18.24 -4.72 12.27
CA LEU A 502 -17.39 -5.91 12.28
C LEU A 502 -18.15 -7.14 11.78
N GLN A 503 -17.51 -7.94 10.94
CA GLN A 503 -18.12 -9.15 10.35
C GLN A 503 -17.11 -10.30 10.34
N GLY A 504 -17.46 -11.42 10.98
CA GLY A 504 -16.68 -12.67 10.96
C GLY A 504 -16.81 -13.41 9.63
N ASN A 505 -18.06 -13.56 9.15
CA ASN A 505 -18.55 -14.21 7.93
C ASN A 505 -18.77 -15.72 8.01
N GLY A 506 -17.73 -16.54 7.94
CA GLY A 506 -17.89 -17.98 8.01
C GLY A 506 -16.67 -18.55 8.69
N GLY A 507 -16.84 -19.41 9.67
CA GLY A 507 -15.68 -19.89 10.40
C GLY A 507 -16.00 -20.09 11.86
N MET A 508 -15.01 -19.87 12.71
CA MET A 508 -15.19 -19.79 14.17
C MET A 508 -14.46 -18.53 14.59
N ASP A 509 -15.14 -17.42 14.60
CA ASP A 509 -14.50 -16.12 14.62
C ASP A 509 -14.40 -15.56 16.02
N TYR A 510 -13.40 -14.71 16.23
CA TYR A 510 -13.26 -13.89 17.42
C TYR A 510 -13.53 -12.44 17.04
N VAL A 511 -14.71 -11.92 17.37
CA VAL A 511 -15.14 -10.57 17.05
C VAL A 511 -15.18 -9.71 18.32
N ASN A 512 -14.51 -8.57 18.31
CA ASN A 512 -14.43 -7.67 19.47
C ASN A 512 -14.59 -6.20 19.05
N GLY A 513 -15.69 -5.58 19.46
CA GLY A 513 -16.00 -4.16 19.19
C GLY A 513 -14.96 -3.23 19.82
N GLY A 514 -14.81 -3.36 21.13
CA GLY A 514 -13.78 -2.68 21.90
C GLY A 514 -14.36 -1.51 22.66
N GLY A 515 -14.44 -0.33 22.06
CA GLY A 515 -15.02 0.82 22.75
C GLY A 515 -15.61 1.85 21.83
N GLY A 516 -16.82 2.30 22.15
CA GLY A 516 -17.73 3.04 21.28
C GLY A 516 -18.94 2.17 21.00
N ASN A 517 -19.83 2.57 20.09
CA ASN A 517 -21.06 1.80 19.85
C ASN A 517 -20.92 0.98 18.57
N ASP A 518 -20.78 -0.33 18.71
CA ASP A 518 -20.38 -1.21 17.61
C ASP A 518 -21.56 -2.01 17.04
N ILE A 519 -21.44 -2.42 15.78
CA ILE A 519 -22.33 -3.38 15.13
C ILE A 519 -21.49 -4.59 14.72
N MET A 520 -21.87 -5.78 15.18
CA MET A 520 -21.10 -7.00 14.97
C MET A 520 -21.95 -8.14 14.44
N PHE A 521 -21.40 -8.87 13.48
CA PHE A 521 -22.00 -10.05 12.86
C PHE A 521 -21.04 -11.24 12.97
N GLY A 522 -21.52 -12.36 13.51
CA GLY A 522 -20.80 -13.64 13.55
C GLY A 522 -20.63 -14.17 12.14
N GLY A 523 -21.72 -14.60 11.51
CA GLY A 523 -21.66 -15.06 10.12
C GLY A 523 -22.90 -15.80 9.64
N THR A 524 -22.91 -16.35 8.42
CA THR A 524 -23.87 -17.44 8.13
C THR A 524 -23.25 -18.68 7.53
N GLY A 525 -21.92 -18.72 7.38
CA GLY A 525 -21.20 -19.78 6.66
C GLY A 525 -21.60 -19.90 5.19
N TYR A 526 -22.31 -18.90 4.68
CA TYR A 526 -22.34 -18.56 3.29
C TYR A 526 -21.54 -17.27 3.23
N ALA A 527 -20.36 -17.27 2.61
CA ALA A 527 -19.86 -16.05 1.97
C ALA A 527 -21.10 -15.45 1.31
N ASP A 528 -21.50 -14.25 1.74
CA ASP A 528 -22.68 -13.58 1.24
C ASP A 528 -22.57 -13.65 -0.27
N MET A 529 -23.28 -14.62 -0.86
CA MET A 529 -23.25 -14.82 -2.29
C MET A 529 -24.11 -13.68 -2.77
N VAL A 530 -23.45 -12.54 -2.97
CA VAL A 530 -23.71 -11.62 -4.05
C VAL A 530 -24.09 -12.50 -5.22
N ASP A 531 -25.40 -12.56 -5.45
CA ASP A 531 -26.02 -13.30 -6.52
C ASP A 531 -25.31 -12.87 -7.79
N LEU A 532 -24.57 -13.80 -8.41
CA LEU A 532 -24.04 -13.65 -9.75
C LEU A 532 -25.23 -13.76 -10.73
N ASP A 533 -26.26 -12.92 -10.61
CA ASP A 533 -27.32 -12.86 -11.59
C ASP A 533 -26.81 -12.19 -12.87
N GLN A 534 -26.39 -13.05 -13.80
CA GLN A 534 -26.41 -12.93 -15.28
C GLN A 534 -25.77 -11.72 -15.98
N ASP A 535 -25.22 -10.76 -15.25
CA ASP A 535 -24.85 -9.46 -15.81
C ASP A 535 -23.33 -9.18 -15.72
N GLY A 536 -22.59 -9.85 -14.83
CA GLY A 536 -21.13 -9.78 -14.79
C GLY A 536 -20.56 -8.42 -14.35
N GLU A 537 -21.26 -7.71 -13.46
CA GLU A 537 -20.77 -6.50 -12.81
C GLU A 537 -20.62 -6.78 -11.30
N CYS A 538 -19.43 -6.59 -10.73
CA CYS A 538 -19.25 -6.49 -9.28
C CYS A 538 -20.00 -5.25 -8.79
N GLU A 539 -21.01 -5.44 -7.93
CA GLU A 539 -21.61 -4.34 -7.18
C GLU A 539 -21.00 -4.33 -5.78
N ASP A 540 -20.12 -3.35 -5.58
CA ASP A 540 -19.62 -2.92 -4.29
C ASP A 540 -20.75 -2.20 -3.52
N TYR A 541 -21.14 -2.77 -2.38
CA TYR A 541 -22.11 -2.14 -1.45
C TYR A 541 -21.42 -1.23 -0.42
N SER A 542 -20.17 -0.81 -0.66
CA SER A 542 -19.59 0.32 0.06
C SER A 542 -20.38 1.60 -0.21
N PRO A 543 -20.54 2.49 0.78
CA PRO A 543 -21.17 3.80 0.58
C PRO A 543 -20.31 4.79 -0.22
N LEU A 544 -19.16 4.39 -0.79
CA LEU A 544 -18.22 5.28 -1.48
C LEU A 544 -18.10 4.91 -2.99
N PRO A 545 -18.76 5.65 -3.89
CA PRO A 545 -18.85 5.29 -5.31
C PRO A 545 -17.65 5.74 -6.17
N GLU A 546 -16.43 5.83 -5.64
CA GLU A 546 -15.28 6.37 -6.39
C GLU A 546 -14.01 5.52 -6.27
N LEU A 547 -14.08 4.25 -6.69
CA LEU A 547 -12.94 3.58 -7.29
C LEU A 547 -13.35 3.09 -8.68
N SER A 548 -12.91 3.82 -9.72
CA SER A 548 -12.94 3.31 -11.08
C SER A 548 -12.02 2.10 -11.16
N LYS A 549 -12.60 0.91 -11.33
CA LYS A 549 -11.95 -0.39 -11.62
C LYS A 549 -10.61 -0.20 -12.36
N PRO A 550 -9.49 -0.60 -11.74
CA PRO A 550 -8.91 -1.88 -12.13
C PRO A 550 -8.25 -2.62 -10.94
N TYR A 551 -8.81 -3.78 -10.53
CA TYR A 551 -8.07 -5.02 -10.19
C TYR A 551 -8.94 -6.08 -9.49
N ASP A 552 -10.24 -5.83 -9.26
CA ASP A 552 -11.17 -6.81 -8.69
C ASP A 552 -11.58 -7.95 -9.66
N CYS A 553 -10.72 -8.41 -10.57
CA CYS A 553 -11.11 -9.38 -11.61
C CYS A 553 -10.07 -10.43 -12.01
N VAL A 554 -8.85 -10.44 -11.46
CA VAL A 554 -7.83 -11.39 -11.96
C VAL A 554 -7.47 -12.47 -10.95
N GLU A 555 -7.39 -12.19 -9.64
CA GLU A 555 -7.22 -13.25 -8.62
C GLU A 555 -7.96 -12.91 -7.30
N GLY A 556 -9.29 -12.76 -7.35
CA GLY A 556 -10.18 -12.84 -6.18
C GLY A 556 -10.65 -14.28 -5.93
N PRO A 557 -11.30 -14.55 -4.77
CA PRO A 557 -11.19 -15.77 -3.96
C PRO A 557 -11.34 -17.06 -4.75
N ASP A 558 -10.64 -18.10 -4.30
CA ASP A 558 -10.68 -19.42 -4.92
C ASP A 558 -12.13 -19.95 -4.96
N VAL A 559 -12.81 -19.76 -6.10
CA VAL A 559 -14.12 -20.35 -6.40
C VAL A 559 -14.11 -21.90 -6.36
N SER A 560 -12.97 -22.52 -6.08
CA SER A 560 -12.84 -23.95 -5.84
C SER A 560 -13.15 -24.37 -4.39
N ARG A 561 -13.20 -23.45 -3.42
CA ARG A 561 -13.63 -23.76 -2.06
C ARG A 561 -15.12 -23.44 -1.88
N PRO A 562 -15.97 -24.44 -1.60
CA PRO A 562 -17.35 -24.14 -1.20
C PRO A 562 -17.32 -23.32 0.10
N PRO A 563 -18.32 -22.43 0.33
CA PRO A 563 -18.41 -21.74 1.61
C PRO A 563 -18.44 -22.79 2.73
N GLU A 564 -17.51 -22.63 3.68
CA GLU A 564 -17.44 -23.51 4.84
C GLU A 564 -18.64 -23.18 5.74
N PRO A 565 -19.33 -24.20 6.29
CA PRO A 565 -20.47 -23.96 7.16
C PRO A 565 -20.02 -23.21 8.39
N ASP A 566 -20.89 -22.31 8.85
CA ASP A 566 -20.61 -21.53 10.04
C ASP A 566 -20.54 -22.42 11.27
N LEU A 567 -19.68 -22.03 12.20
CA LEU A 567 -19.49 -22.71 13.46
C LEU A 567 -19.69 -21.71 14.60
N ALA A 568 -19.29 -22.09 15.81
CA ALA A 568 -19.47 -21.27 16.99
C ALA A 568 -18.51 -20.08 17.03
N ASP A 569 -19.07 -18.88 17.13
CA ASP A 569 -18.31 -17.63 17.25
C ASP A 569 -18.11 -17.19 18.70
N TYR A 570 -17.12 -16.31 18.90
CA TYR A 570 -16.92 -15.59 20.15
C TYR A 570 -17.01 -14.09 19.90
N MET A 571 -18.00 -13.44 20.52
CA MET A 571 -18.26 -12.02 20.36
C MET A 571 -18.18 -11.27 21.70
N SER A 572 -17.60 -10.07 21.69
CA SER A 572 -17.51 -9.16 22.85
C SER A 572 -17.69 -7.72 22.41
N GLY A 573 -18.75 -7.04 22.89
CA GLY A 573 -19.03 -5.63 22.58
C GLY A 573 -18.02 -4.69 23.23
N GLY A 574 -17.72 -4.95 24.51
CA GLY A 574 -16.67 -4.24 25.24
C GLY A 574 -17.23 -3.05 26.01
N GLY A 575 -17.26 -1.87 25.41
CA GLY A 575 -17.72 -0.68 26.11
C GLY A 575 -18.49 0.24 25.20
N GLY A 576 -19.81 0.31 25.34
CA GLY A 576 -20.59 0.87 24.25
C GLY A 576 -22.09 0.82 24.46
N HIS A 577 -22.79 0.79 23.35
CA HIS A 577 -24.19 0.39 23.21
C HIS A 577 -24.22 -0.43 21.94
N ASP A 578 -23.96 -1.72 22.08
CA ASP A 578 -23.52 -2.55 20.96
C ASP A 578 -24.68 -3.35 20.39
N PHE A 579 -24.66 -3.58 19.08
CA PHE A 579 -25.59 -4.44 18.37
C PHE A 579 -24.83 -5.69 17.91
N MET A 580 -25.27 -6.86 18.34
CA MET A 580 -24.60 -8.11 18.01
C MET A 580 -25.57 -9.13 17.45
N PHE A 581 -25.13 -9.82 16.40
CA PHE A 581 -25.85 -10.89 15.74
C PHE A 581 -24.92 -12.11 15.67
N GLY A 582 -25.18 -13.16 16.44
CA GLY A 582 -24.45 -14.44 16.36
C GLY A 582 -24.75 -15.17 15.05
N GLN A 583 -26.01 -15.12 14.64
CA GLN A 583 -26.55 -15.62 13.39
C GLN A 583 -26.59 -17.15 13.26
N ALA A 584 -25.54 -17.85 12.85
CA ALA A 584 -25.58 -19.32 12.72
C ALA A 584 -24.41 -19.95 13.45
N GLY A 585 -24.67 -20.79 14.44
CA GLY A 585 -23.58 -21.30 15.27
C GLY A 585 -24.07 -21.61 16.68
N ASP A 586 -23.25 -22.26 17.50
CA ASP A 586 -23.51 -22.32 18.95
C ASP A 586 -22.66 -21.22 19.60
N ASP A 587 -23.13 -19.97 19.58
CA ASP A 587 -22.30 -18.77 19.75
C ASP A 587 -22.06 -18.38 21.21
N GLN A 588 -20.98 -17.63 21.46
CA GLN A 588 -20.65 -17.07 22.77
C GLN A 588 -20.57 -15.54 22.70
N MET A 589 -21.59 -14.87 23.21
CA MET A 589 -21.78 -13.42 23.10
C MET A 589 -21.72 -12.73 24.47
N HIS A 590 -20.98 -11.62 24.55
CA HIS A 590 -20.81 -10.81 25.77
C HIS A 590 -21.00 -9.32 25.47
N GLY A 591 -21.97 -8.66 26.09
CA GLY A 591 -22.19 -7.19 26.00
C GLY A 591 -21.11 -6.38 26.72
N ASP A 592 -20.65 -6.90 27.87
CA ASP A 592 -19.69 -6.25 28.75
C ASP A 592 -20.24 -4.98 29.44
N ASN A 593 -19.89 -3.75 29.03
CA ASN A 593 -20.49 -2.54 29.60
C ASN A 593 -21.25 -1.78 28.52
N GLY A 594 -22.55 -1.59 28.71
CA GLY A 594 -23.35 -0.87 27.74
C GLY A 594 -24.81 -1.18 27.94
N GLU A 595 -25.69 -0.43 27.27
CA GLU A 595 -27.06 -0.95 27.06
C GLU A 595 -27.01 -1.63 25.70
N ASP A 596 -26.85 -2.95 25.70
CA ASP A 596 -26.51 -3.74 24.52
C ASP A 596 -27.74 -4.48 23.97
N THR A 597 -27.73 -4.76 22.66
CA THR A 597 -28.76 -5.55 21.99
C THR A 597 -28.11 -6.75 21.30
N MET A 598 -28.51 -7.96 21.70
CA MET A 598 -27.92 -9.21 21.21
C MET A 598 -28.99 -10.16 20.66
N PHE A 599 -28.70 -10.75 19.50
CA PHE A 599 -29.48 -11.80 18.86
C PHE A 599 -28.57 -13.02 18.67
N GLY A 600 -28.89 -14.14 19.33
CA GLY A 600 -28.15 -15.41 19.24
C GLY A 600 -28.23 -15.97 17.82
N GLY A 601 -29.44 -16.30 17.38
CA GLY A 601 -29.68 -16.76 16.01
C GLY A 601 -30.04 -18.24 16.00
N ILE A 602 -29.45 -19.01 15.09
CA ILE A 602 -29.66 -20.45 14.98
C ILE A 602 -28.53 -21.19 15.69
N GLY A 603 -28.89 -21.95 16.72
CA GLY A 603 -28.01 -22.84 17.46
C GLY A 603 -28.17 -22.63 18.96
N ASN A 604 -27.36 -23.30 19.78
CA ASN A 604 -27.50 -23.24 21.23
C ASN A 604 -26.51 -22.21 21.78
N ASP A 605 -27.00 -21.01 22.01
CA ASP A 605 -26.17 -19.85 22.26
C ASP A 605 -25.92 -19.60 23.74
N TYR A 606 -24.79 -18.97 24.03
CA TYR A 606 -24.46 -18.42 25.35
C TYR A 606 -24.41 -16.91 25.26
N ILE A 607 -25.35 -16.23 25.90
CA ILE A 607 -25.48 -14.77 25.86
C ILE A 607 -25.32 -14.20 27.28
N SER A 608 -24.43 -13.22 27.45
CA SER A 608 -24.21 -12.48 28.70
C SER A 608 -24.35 -10.98 28.45
N GLY A 609 -25.37 -10.34 29.04
CA GLY A 609 -25.62 -8.89 28.93
C GLY A 609 -24.47 -8.06 29.48
N GLY A 610 -23.96 -8.45 30.65
CA GLY A 610 -22.87 -7.75 31.32
C GLY A 610 -23.41 -6.71 32.29
N GLY A 611 -23.62 -5.47 31.86
CA GLY A 611 -24.42 -4.60 32.71
C GLY A 611 -24.71 -3.24 32.16
N HIS A 612 -25.57 -2.53 32.89
CA HIS A 612 -26.63 -1.65 32.38
C HIS A 612 -27.76 -2.51 31.77
N ASN A 613 -28.72 -1.87 31.12
CA ASN A 613 -30.00 -2.48 30.80
C ASN A 613 -29.95 -3.05 29.38
N ASP A 614 -29.90 -4.37 29.27
CA ASP A 614 -29.65 -5.05 28.02
C ASP A 614 -30.93 -5.62 27.38
N THR A 615 -30.90 -5.84 26.08
CA THR A 615 -31.97 -6.51 25.32
C THR A 615 -31.42 -7.76 24.65
N LEU A 616 -31.82 -8.93 25.12
CA LEU A 616 -31.23 -10.22 24.79
C LEU A 616 -32.26 -11.16 24.16
N PHE A 617 -31.93 -11.73 22.99
CA PHE A 617 -32.75 -12.70 22.27
C PHE A 617 -31.90 -13.94 21.98
N GLY A 618 -32.34 -15.13 22.43
CA GLY A 618 -31.72 -16.40 22.06
C GLY A 618 -32.03 -16.79 20.61
N GLU A 619 -33.31 -16.70 20.24
CA GLU A 619 -33.86 -17.11 18.94
C GLU A 619 -34.05 -18.64 18.78
N ASP A 620 -33.40 -19.31 17.84
CA ASP A 620 -33.63 -20.72 17.50
C ASP A 620 -32.58 -21.64 18.17
N GLY A 621 -32.89 -22.29 19.29
CA GLY A 621 -32.07 -23.34 19.90
C GLY A 621 -32.22 -23.43 21.42
N ASP A 622 -31.48 -24.34 22.07
CA ASP A 622 -31.53 -24.48 23.53
C ASP A 622 -30.55 -23.49 24.19
N ASP A 623 -30.98 -22.27 24.45
CA ASP A 623 -30.08 -21.16 24.78
C ASP A 623 -29.77 -21.02 26.27
N THR A 624 -28.62 -20.41 26.58
CA THR A 624 -28.26 -20.00 27.94
C THR A 624 -28.03 -18.50 28.00
N ILE A 625 -28.93 -17.78 28.66
CA ILE A 625 -28.91 -16.31 28.71
C ILE A 625 -28.74 -15.82 30.15
N ASP A 626 -27.82 -14.89 30.38
CA ASP A 626 -27.58 -14.20 31.65
C ASP A 626 -27.63 -12.67 31.43
N GLY A 627 -28.60 -11.97 32.03
CA GLY A 627 -28.67 -10.50 31.99
C GLY A 627 -27.61 -9.81 32.87
N ASP A 628 -27.05 -10.55 33.84
CA ASP A 628 -26.03 -10.07 34.78
C ASP A 628 -26.44 -8.87 35.68
N SER A 629 -26.35 -7.62 35.20
CA SER A 629 -26.54 -6.42 36.03
C SER A 629 -27.24 -5.28 35.30
N GLY A 630 -28.56 -5.27 35.27
CA GLY A 630 -29.36 -4.23 34.69
C GLY A 630 -30.82 -4.44 35.02
N ASP A 631 -31.67 -3.54 34.54
CA ASP A 631 -33.07 -3.90 34.34
C ASP A 631 -33.18 -4.44 32.90
N ASP A 632 -33.06 -5.75 32.72
CA ASP A 632 -32.83 -6.38 31.41
C ASP A 632 -34.15 -6.83 30.74
N CYS A 633 -34.19 -6.87 29.40
CA CYS A 633 -35.24 -7.57 28.66
C CYS A 633 -34.67 -8.82 27.98
N ILE A 634 -35.21 -9.98 28.32
CA ILE A 634 -34.69 -11.28 27.87
C ILE A 634 -35.82 -12.12 27.27
N SER A 635 -35.53 -12.68 26.10
CA SER A 635 -36.38 -13.59 25.35
C SER A 635 -35.57 -14.83 24.97
N GLY A 636 -35.99 -16.02 25.39
CA GLY A 636 -35.40 -17.30 24.99
C GLY A 636 -35.60 -17.54 23.51
N GLY A 637 -36.80 -17.98 23.12
CA GLY A 637 -37.16 -18.14 21.71
C GLY A 637 -37.73 -19.52 21.47
N TYR A 638 -37.23 -20.24 20.48
CA TYR A 638 -37.59 -21.63 20.21
C TYR A 638 -36.54 -22.57 20.81
N GLY A 639 -36.90 -23.42 21.76
CA GLY A 639 -35.97 -24.42 22.30
C GLY A 639 -36.22 -24.73 23.76
N GLU A 640 -35.33 -25.45 24.43
CA GLU A 640 -35.37 -25.59 25.90
C GLU A 640 -34.36 -24.61 26.54
N ASP A 641 -34.82 -23.42 26.91
CA ASP A 641 -33.94 -22.32 27.30
C ASP A 641 -33.60 -22.30 28.80
N THR A 642 -32.42 -21.77 29.13
CA THR A 642 -32.00 -21.48 30.51
C THR A 642 -31.69 -20.00 30.68
N ILE A 643 -32.59 -19.27 31.33
CA ILE A 643 -32.52 -17.81 31.46
C ILE A 643 -32.29 -17.37 32.92
N ARG A 644 -31.36 -16.43 33.11
CA ARG A 644 -31.10 -15.73 34.37
C ARG A 644 -31.20 -14.22 34.15
N GLY A 645 -32.07 -13.54 34.89
CA GLY A 645 -32.18 -12.07 34.87
C GLY A 645 -30.93 -11.42 35.47
N GLY A 646 -30.67 -11.66 36.75
CA GLY A 646 -29.44 -11.24 37.40
C GLY A 646 -29.67 -10.22 38.50
N LYS A 647 -29.15 -9.00 38.35
CA LYS A 647 -29.36 -7.93 39.32
C LYS A 647 -30.09 -6.77 38.67
N GLY A 648 -31.26 -6.45 39.18
CA GLY A 648 -32.10 -5.35 38.73
C GLY A 648 -33.48 -5.89 38.41
N ASP A 649 -34.36 -5.05 37.88
CA ASP A 649 -35.76 -5.41 37.68
C ASP A 649 -35.97 -5.95 36.27
N ASP A 650 -35.96 -7.28 36.11
CA ASP A 650 -35.83 -7.91 34.80
C ASP A 650 -37.17 -8.29 34.16
N PHE A 651 -37.20 -8.33 32.83
CA PHE A 651 -38.30 -8.82 32.02
C PHE A 651 -37.88 -10.09 31.30
N ILE A 652 -38.51 -11.23 31.63
CA ILE A 652 -38.08 -12.55 31.15
C ILE A 652 -39.23 -13.27 30.46
N SER A 653 -38.98 -13.75 29.24
CA SER A 653 -39.88 -14.63 28.48
C SER A 653 -39.10 -15.84 27.99
N GLY A 654 -39.54 -17.07 28.31
CA GLY A 654 -38.97 -18.28 27.72
C GLY A 654 -39.41 -18.45 26.25
N ASN A 655 -40.69 -18.18 26.00
CA ASN A 655 -41.37 -18.42 24.73
C ASN A 655 -41.55 -19.92 24.47
N GLU A 656 -41.18 -20.43 23.30
CA GLU A 656 -41.63 -21.71 22.76
C GLU A 656 -40.71 -22.85 23.17
N GLY A 657 -40.99 -23.43 24.34
CA GLY A 657 -40.04 -24.35 24.93
C GLY A 657 -40.51 -25.06 26.18
N ASP A 658 -39.67 -25.93 26.74
CA ASP A 658 -39.77 -26.30 28.16
C ASP A 658 -38.63 -25.56 28.89
N ASP A 659 -38.89 -24.33 29.36
CA ASP A 659 -37.82 -23.40 29.76
C ASP A 659 -37.52 -23.40 31.27
N THR A 660 -36.31 -22.98 31.64
CA THR A 660 -35.88 -22.75 33.03
C THR A 660 -35.55 -21.28 33.25
N LEU A 661 -36.37 -20.58 34.03
CA LEU A 661 -36.29 -19.14 34.25
C LEU A 661 -35.90 -18.83 35.70
N THR A 662 -34.99 -17.87 35.88
CA THR A 662 -34.51 -17.42 37.20
C THR A 662 -34.40 -15.90 37.18
N GLY A 663 -35.06 -15.19 38.08
CA GLY A 663 -35.00 -13.72 38.13
C GLY A 663 -33.73 -13.22 38.83
N ASN A 664 -33.35 -13.91 39.91
CA ASN A 664 -32.35 -13.54 40.91
C ASN A 664 -32.76 -12.35 41.78
N ALA A 665 -32.13 -11.18 41.65
CA ALA A 665 -32.26 -10.10 42.62
C ALA A 665 -32.86 -8.85 42.00
N GLY A 666 -34.09 -8.51 42.40
CA GLY A 666 -34.82 -7.35 41.92
C GLY A 666 -36.30 -7.69 41.87
N LYS A 667 -37.14 -6.83 41.30
CA LYS A 667 -38.55 -7.16 41.09
C LYS A 667 -38.77 -7.61 39.65
N ASP A 668 -38.79 -8.92 39.46
CA ASP A 668 -38.74 -9.50 38.12
C ASP A 668 -40.13 -9.80 37.56
N VAL A 669 -40.25 -9.75 36.24
CA VAL A 669 -41.50 -9.99 35.51
C VAL A 669 -41.30 -11.12 34.52
N PHE A 670 -41.95 -12.26 34.79
CA PHE A 670 -41.98 -13.41 33.89
C PHE A 670 -43.22 -13.34 33.01
N PHE A 671 -43.07 -13.49 31.69
CA PHE A 671 -44.17 -13.47 30.73
C PHE A 671 -44.38 -14.84 30.07
N SER A 672 -45.66 -15.15 29.82
CA SER A 672 -46.09 -16.24 28.94
C SER A 672 -47.08 -15.74 27.90
N ASP A 673 -46.97 -16.22 26.67
CA ASP A 673 -47.76 -15.82 25.53
C ASP A 673 -48.95 -16.76 25.29
N LEU A 674 -50.15 -16.19 25.13
CA LEU A 674 -51.41 -16.91 24.93
C LEU A 674 -52.18 -16.35 23.74
N HIS A 675 -52.70 -17.23 22.90
CA HIS A 675 -53.67 -16.89 21.86
C HIS A 675 -55.11 -17.09 22.34
N LEU A 676 -55.98 -16.10 22.15
CA LEU A 676 -57.40 -16.17 22.43
C LEU A 676 -58.21 -16.24 21.13
N SER A 677 -58.80 -17.40 20.90
CA SER A 677 -59.67 -17.67 19.75
C SER A 677 -61.14 -17.81 20.18
N TYR A 678 -62.07 -17.60 19.22
CA TYR A 678 -63.50 -17.85 19.43
C TYR A 678 -64.07 -18.74 18.33
N ASP A 679 -64.73 -19.82 18.74
CA ASP A 679 -65.47 -20.74 17.87
C ASP A 679 -66.96 -20.70 18.24
N ASP A 680 -67.85 -20.55 17.24
CA ASP A 680 -69.31 -20.58 17.42
C ASP A 680 -69.80 -21.83 18.18
N ASP A 681 -69.10 -22.96 18.05
CA ASP A 681 -69.46 -24.23 18.69
C ASP A 681 -68.84 -24.41 20.09
N ASN A 682 -67.65 -23.84 20.34
CA ASN A 682 -66.85 -24.11 21.55
C ASN A 682 -66.62 -22.88 22.46
N GLY A 683 -67.01 -21.68 22.03
CA GLY A 683 -66.80 -20.43 22.74
C GLY A 683 -65.35 -19.94 22.67
N PHE A 684 -64.95 -19.14 23.67
CA PHE A 684 -63.57 -18.67 23.80
C PHE A 684 -62.65 -19.79 24.28
N SER A 685 -61.46 -19.90 23.70
CA SER A 685 -60.41 -20.82 24.13
C SER A 685 -59.03 -20.17 24.06
N PHE A 686 -58.20 -20.45 25.07
CA PHE A 686 -56.78 -20.14 25.02
C PHE A 686 -55.99 -21.28 24.36
N SER A 687 -54.97 -20.92 23.59
CA SER A 687 -53.92 -21.82 23.10
C SER A 687 -52.56 -21.16 23.29
N SER A 688 -51.51 -21.93 23.52
CA SER A 688 -50.13 -21.45 23.56
C SER A 688 -49.20 -22.55 23.05
N ASN A 689 -48.04 -22.13 22.54
CA ASN A 689 -46.97 -23.01 22.08
C ASN A 689 -45.84 -23.13 23.10
N ASP A 690 -45.89 -22.37 24.19
CA ASP A 690 -44.83 -22.16 25.18
C ASP A 690 -44.54 -23.37 26.10
N GLY A 691 -44.88 -24.60 25.69
CA GLY A 691 -44.59 -25.83 26.44
C GLY A 691 -44.78 -25.78 27.97
N THR A 692 -43.76 -26.18 28.73
CA THR A 692 -43.74 -26.25 30.20
C THR A 692 -42.54 -25.52 30.81
N ASP A 693 -42.78 -24.34 31.37
CA ASP A 693 -41.73 -23.51 31.97
C ASP A 693 -41.60 -23.72 33.48
N VAL A 694 -40.37 -23.59 33.99
CA VAL A 694 -40.02 -23.67 35.41
C VAL A 694 -39.39 -22.37 35.87
N ILE A 695 -40.04 -21.66 36.79
CA ILE A 695 -39.45 -20.49 37.46
C ILE A 695 -38.87 -20.94 38.80
N THR A 696 -37.55 -20.75 39.00
CA THR A 696 -36.81 -21.42 40.08
C THR A 696 -36.70 -20.66 41.39
N ASP A 697 -36.93 -19.34 41.39
CA ASP A 697 -36.66 -18.48 42.55
C ASP A 697 -37.76 -17.44 42.84
N PHE A 698 -38.93 -17.58 42.23
CA PHE A 698 -40.05 -16.66 42.38
C PHE A 698 -40.35 -16.30 43.85
N ASP A 699 -40.14 -15.03 44.25
CA ASP A 699 -40.39 -14.51 45.60
C ASP A 699 -41.37 -13.34 45.63
N PHE A 700 -42.52 -13.57 46.27
CA PHE A 700 -43.56 -12.57 46.50
C PHE A 700 -43.19 -11.46 47.51
N ASN A 701 -42.16 -11.68 48.33
CA ASN A 701 -41.93 -10.89 49.54
C ASN A 701 -40.67 -10.02 49.50
N GLU A 702 -39.49 -10.63 49.32
CA GLU A 702 -38.22 -9.89 49.32
C GLU A 702 -38.09 -9.09 48.02
N ASP A 703 -38.37 -9.78 46.92
CA ASP A 703 -38.10 -9.33 45.55
C ASP A 703 -39.37 -8.77 44.86
N GLN A 704 -40.56 -9.31 45.17
CA GLN A 704 -41.87 -8.86 44.63
C GLN A 704 -42.12 -9.23 43.17
N ASP A 705 -41.71 -10.44 42.79
CA ASP A 705 -41.82 -10.94 41.42
C ASP A 705 -43.25 -11.03 40.92
N VAL A 706 -43.40 -10.89 39.61
CA VAL A 706 -44.67 -10.83 38.90
C VAL A 706 -44.71 -11.87 37.79
N LEU A 707 -45.82 -12.59 37.70
CA LEU A 707 -46.14 -13.45 36.57
C LEU A 707 -47.19 -12.77 35.68
N GLY A 708 -46.85 -12.46 34.43
CA GLY A 708 -47.71 -11.84 33.43
C GLY A 708 -48.12 -12.81 32.33
N PHE A 709 -49.31 -12.60 31.75
CA PHE A 709 -49.74 -13.29 30.52
C PHE A 709 -49.96 -12.26 29.41
N ARG A 710 -49.30 -12.42 28.28
CA ARG A 710 -49.56 -11.60 27.10
C ARG A 710 -50.59 -12.35 26.25
N VAL A 711 -51.73 -11.73 25.96
CA VAL A 711 -52.85 -12.38 25.26
C VAL A 711 -53.02 -11.78 23.88
N HIS A 712 -52.63 -12.50 22.84
CA HIS A 712 -52.96 -12.15 21.46
C HIS A 712 -54.41 -12.54 21.16
N VAL A 713 -55.24 -11.57 20.80
CA VAL A 713 -56.65 -11.81 20.44
C VAL A 713 -56.74 -12.02 18.93
N ASP A 714 -57.10 -13.24 18.52
CA ASP A 714 -57.32 -13.56 17.11
C ASP A 714 -58.51 -12.77 16.54
N GLU A 715 -58.49 -12.49 15.22
CA GLU A 715 -59.62 -11.83 14.52
C GLU A 715 -60.98 -12.49 14.79
N SER A 716 -60.99 -13.81 15.06
CA SER A 716 -62.19 -14.59 15.39
C SER A 716 -62.85 -14.15 16.69
N ALA A 717 -62.07 -13.65 17.65
CA ALA A 717 -62.48 -13.30 19.00
C ALA A 717 -62.74 -11.79 19.20
N GLU A 718 -62.13 -10.92 18.38
CA GLU A 718 -62.20 -9.46 18.53
C GLU A 718 -63.65 -8.92 18.61
N GLY A 719 -64.55 -9.46 17.78
CA GLY A 719 -65.94 -9.01 17.70
C GLY A 719 -66.83 -9.39 18.90
N GLU A 720 -66.39 -10.34 19.74
CA GLU A 720 -67.19 -10.95 20.80
C GLU A 720 -66.74 -10.51 22.21
N LEU A 721 -65.61 -9.79 22.34
CA LEU A 721 -65.03 -9.38 23.63
C LEU A 721 -65.57 -8.05 24.19
N GLY A 722 -66.26 -7.26 23.36
CA GLY A 722 -66.92 -6.02 23.76
C GLY A 722 -66.40 -4.78 23.02
N ASP A 723 -67.14 -3.68 23.13
CA ASP A 723 -66.91 -2.47 22.31
C ASP A 723 -65.88 -1.49 22.89
N THR A 724 -65.40 -1.73 24.12
CA THR A 724 -64.45 -0.86 24.81
C THR A 724 -63.32 -1.66 25.43
N MET A 725 -62.11 -1.08 25.46
CA MET A 725 -60.92 -1.74 26.01
C MET A 725 -61.10 -2.21 27.46
N ALA A 726 -61.84 -1.47 28.29
CA ALA A 726 -62.14 -1.87 29.66
C ALA A 726 -63.06 -3.12 29.73
N GLN A 727 -64.01 -3.26 28.80
CA GLN A 727 -64.85 -4.45 28.68
C GLN A 727 -64.03 -5.64 28.19
N ILE A 728 -63.20 -5.44 27.16
CA ILE A 728 -62.31 -6.47 26.60
C ILE A 728 -61.37 -6.99 27.69
N ARG A 729 -60.68 -6.12 28.44
CA ARG A 729 -59.80 -6.51 29.56
C ARG A 729 -60.52 -7.32 30.62
N THR A 730 -61.66 -6.80 31.10
CA THR A 730 -62.44 -7.48 32.15
C THR A 730 -62.86 -8.87 31.66
N LYS A 731 -63.26 -8.97 30.38
CA LYS A 731 -63.68 -10.22 29.77
C LYS A 731 -62.53 -11.21 29.62
N ILE A 732 -61.37 -10.79 29.14
CA ILE A 732 -60.16 -11.63 29.02
C ILE A 732 -59.73 -12.13 30.39
N PHE A 733 -59.73 -11.27 31.40
CA PHE A 733 -59.40 -11.67 32.77
C PHE A 733 -60.36 -12.73 33.32
N GLU A 734 -61.67 -12.53 33.16
CA GLU A 734 -62.67 -13.54 33.54
C GLU A 734 -62.43 -14.87 32.82
N LEU A 735 -62.04 -14.82 31.54
CA LEU A 735 -61.77 -16.02 30.74
C LEU A 735 -60.49 -16.73 31.19
N LEU A 736 -59.42 -15.99 31.50
CA LEU A 736 -58.17 -16.55 32.03
C LEU A 736 -58.41 -17.23 33.37
N ASP A 737 -59.15 -16.58 34.27
CA ASP A 737 -59.49 -17.11 35.59
C ASP A 737 -60.33 -18.40 35.50
N ASP A 738 -61.29 -18.44 34.55
CA ASP A 738 -62.09 -19.65 34.30
C ASP A 738 -61.27 -20.77 33.63
N ALA A 739 -60.23 -20.44 32.86
CA ALA A 739 -59.46 -21.38 32.04
C ALA A 739 -58.23 -21.99 32.76
N ALA A 740 -57.60 -21.23 33.66
CA ALA A 740 -56.40 -21.67 34.36
C ALA A 740 -56.70 -22.76 35.41
N VAL A 741 -55.88 -23.80 35.45
CA VAL A 741 -55.93 -24.84 36.47
C VAL A 741 -54.68 -24.75 37.34
N VAL A 742 -54.85 -24.39 38.61
CA VAL A 742 -53.76 -24.35 39.59
C VAL A 742 -53.74 -25.64 40.43
N SER A 743 -52.58 -26.29 40.53
CA SER A 743 -52.39 -27.52 41.31
C SER A 743 -51.07 -27.52 42.09
N GLU A 744 -51.05 -28.19 43.24
CA GLU A 744 -49.83 -28.42 44.03
C GLU A 744 -49.04 -29.60 43.43
N GLY A 745 -47.74 -29.42 43.21
CA GLY A 745 -46.77 -30.42 42.74
C GLY A 745 -46.24 -31.34 43.86
N ASP A 746 -45.33 -32.25 43.51
CA ASP A 746 -44.70 -33.21 44.44
C ASP A 746 -43.81 -32.47 45.48
N GLU A 747 -43.65 -33.02 46.70
CA GLU A 747 -42.87 -32.39 47.79
C GLU A 747 -41.43 -32.06 47.34
N GLY A 748 -41.08 -30.77 47.31
CA GLY A 748 -39.75 -30.25 46.96
C GLY A 748 -38.64 -30.64 47.93
N VAL A 749 -37.41 -30.15 47.73
CA VAL A 749 -36.23 -30.53 48.55
C VAL A 749 -36.20 -29.77 49.87
N GLY A 750 -37.19 -30.00 50.73
CA GLY A 750 -37.31 -29.36 52.04
C GLY A 750 -38.68 -29.60 52.66
N THR A 751 -38.78 -29.63 54.00
CA THR A 751 -40.02 -30.07 54.68
C THR A 751 -41.18 -29.05 54.67
N SER A 752 -41.15 -28.04 53.80
CA SER A 752 -42.18 -26.97 53.75
C SER A 752 -42.35 -26.28 52.38
N ALA A 753 -41.69 -26.74 51.31
CA ALA A 753 -41.81 -26.18 49.97
C ALA A 753 -42.64 -27.11 49.07
N THR A 754 -43.58 -26.56 48.30
CA THR A 754 -44.41 -27.30 47.33
C THR A 754 -44.39 -26.54 46.02
N ASP A 755 -44.03 -27.22 44.93
CA ASP A 755 -44.12 -26.64 43.59
C ASP A 755 -45.57 -26.26 43.28
N THR A 756 -45.78 -25.13 42.59
CA THR A 756 -47.12 -24.69 42.16
C THR A 756 -47.20 -24.76 40.65
N ARG A 757 -48.13 -25.56 40.12
CA ARG A 757 -48.33 -25.72 38.68
C ARG A 757 -49.58 -24.98 38.21
N ILE A 758 -49.45 -24.17 37.17
CA ILE A 758 -50.53 -23.42 36.51
C ILE A 758 -50.64 -23.93 35.06
N ASP A 759 -51.72 -24.62 34.73
CA ASP A 759 -51.98 -25.08 33.35
C ASP A 759 -53.03 -24.18 32.67
N ILE A 760 -52.71 -23.60 31.51
CA ILE A 760 -53.65 -22.80 30.70
C ILE A 760 -53.36 -22.91 29.21
N GLY A 761 -54.39 -23.16 28.40
CA GLY A 761 -54.26 -23.15 26.93
C GLY A 761 -53.29 -24.18 26.34
N GLY A 762 -52.84 -25.17 27.11
CA GLY A 762 -51.82 -26.13 26.67
C GLY A 762 -50.42 -25.83 27.20
N HIS A 763 -50.17 -24.61 27.67
CA HIS A 763 -48.96 -24.19 28.35
C HIS A 763 -49.03 -24.44 29.87
N SER A 764 -47.88 -24.69 30.50
CA SER A 764 -47.79 -25.11 31.89
C SER A 764 -46.65 -24.42 32.64
N ILE A 765 -46.97 -23.61 33.65
CA ILE A 765 -45.95 -22.89 34.44
C ILE A 765 -45.76 -23.60 35.78
N ILE A 766 -44.52 -23.89 36.15
CA ILE A 766 -44.15 -24.47 37.43
C ILE A 766 -43.34 -23.44 38.23
N LEU A 767 -43.93 -22.94 39.32
CA LEU A 767 -43.20 -22.15 40.30
C LEU A 767 -42.55 -23.11 41.30
N GLN A 768 -41.23 -23.23 41.27
CA GLN A 768 -40.48 -24.20 42.08
C GLN A 768 -40.31 -23.72 43.53
N ASP A 769 -40.39 -24.67 44.46
CA ASP A 769 -40.01 -24.49 45.87
C ASP A 769 -40.65 -23.28 46.61
N ILE A 770 -41.87 -22.87 46.20
CA ILE A 770 -42.60 -21.75 46.82
C ILE A 770 -42.80 -21.98 48.33
N ASN A 771 -42.24 -21.09 49.15
CA ASN A 771 -42.45 -21.10 50.59
C ASN A 771 -43.73 -20.34 50.98
N TRP A 772 -44.87 -21.04 50.90
CA TRP A 772 -46.17 -20.52 51.31
C TRP A 772 -46.25 -20.05 52.78
N GLN A 773 -45.26 -20.38 53.62
CA GLN A 773 -45.16 -19.90 54.99
C GLN A 773 -44.77 -18.41 55.08
N ASP A 774 -44.14 -17.87 54.04
CA ASP A 774 -43.74 -16.46 53.96
C ASP A 774 -44.87 -15.60 53.35
N VAL A 775 -45.73 -16.18 52.50
CA VAL A 775 -46.95 -15.52 51.95
C VAL A 775 -47.99 -15.20 53.05
N VAL A 776 -48.00 -15.95 54.15
CA VAL A 776 -49.00 -15.84 55.24
C VAL A 776 -48.66 -14.82 56.35
N ASP A 777 -47.56 -14.07 56.24
CA ASP A 777 -47.33 -12.90 57.13
C ASP A 777 -48.14 -11.67 56.70
N PHE A 778 -48.81 -11.74 55.54
CA PHE A 778 -50.01 -10.96 55.25
C PHE A 778 -51.23 -11.61 55.92
N ASP A 779 -51.99 -10.84 56.68
CA ASP A 779 -53.17 -11.27 57.45
C ASP A 779 -54.34 -11.65 56.50
N PHE A 780 -54.20 -12.71 55.69
CA PHE A 780 -55.23 -13.29 54.83
C PHE A 780 -55.51 -14.75 55.25
N PRO A 781 -56.79 -15.15 55.39
CA PRO A 781 -57.13 -16.50 55.83
C PRO A 781 -56.82 -17.54 54.75
N ALA A 782 -55.94 -18.49 55.10
CA ALA A 782 -55.37 -19.56 54.28
C ALA A 782 -56.35 -20.65 53.77
N THR A 783 -57.46 -20.29 53.13
CA THR A 783 -58.30 -21.26 52.41
C THR A 783 -58.90 -20.63 51.16
N GLU A 784 -58.57 -21.19 49.99
CA GLU A 784 -59.03 -20.84 48.63
C GLU A 784 -58.12 -19.86 47.85
N PHE A 785 -56.98 -20.35 47.37
CA PHE A 785 -56.42 -19.88 46.10
C PHE A 785 -56.96 -20.81 45.01
N THR A 786 -58.11 -20.46 44.42
CA THR A 786 -58.74 -21.22 43.32
C THR A 786 -58.99 -20.33 42.09
N SER A 787 -58.27 -19.21 41.99
CA SER A 787 -58.47 -18.19 40.96
C SER A 787 -57.22 -17.33 40.85
N LEU A 788 -56.81 -17.01 39.62
CA LEU A 788 -55.79 -16.02 39.28
C LEU A 788 -56.33 -14.65 39.74
N GLY A 789 -56.03 -14.22 40.97
CA GLY A 789 -56.74 -13.10 41.63
C GLY A 789 -56.36 -11.71 41.11
N GLN A 790 -57.33 -10.79 41.01
CA GLN A 790 -57.09 -9.33 40.89
C GLN A 790 -56.83 -8.74 42.29
N ASP A 791 -55.60 -8.67 42.77
CA ASP A 791 -55.31 -7.87 43.99
C ASP A 791 -54.05 -7.01 43.83
N ALA A 792 -54.20 -5.95 43.02
CA ALA A 792 -53.31 -4.80 43.01
C ALA A 792 -53.52 -3.97 44.29
N ASN A 793 -52.89 -4.36 45.40
CA ASN A 793 -52.78 -3.52 46.59
C ASN A 793 -51.36 -3.54 47.18
N LEU A 794 -50.48 -2.76 46.56
CA LEU A 794 -49.32 -1.97 47.07
C LEU A 794 -48.43 -2.47 48.23
N GLN A 795 -48.54 -3.71 48.74
CA GLN A 795 -47.58 -4.27 49.71
C GLN A 795 -47.24 -5.76 49.53
N GLY A 796 -47.79 -6.50 48.57
CA GLY A 796 -47.42 -7.91 48.33
C GLY A 796 -48.57 -8.72 47.74
N GLY A 797 -48.82 -8.57 46.44
CA GLY A 797 -49.92 -9.23 45.75
C GLY A 797 -49.51 -9.71 44.37
N VAL A 798 -49.79 -10.98 44.09
CA VAL A 798 -49.62 -11.66 42.80
C VAL A 798 -50.32 -10.86 41.70
N GLY A 799 -49.56 -10.41 40.71
CA GLY A 799 -50.06 -9.61 39.61
C GLY A 799 -50.20 -10.40 38.31
N ILE A 800 -51.13 -11.35 38.23
CA ILE A 800 -51.50 -11.97 36.95
C ILE A 800 -52.17 -10.92 36.07
N ASN A 801 -51.44 -10.42 35.08
CA ASN A 801 -51.90 -9.33 34.20
C ASN A 801 -52.02 -9.83 32.76
N ALA A 802 -53.09 -9.42 32.07
CA ALA A 802 -53.39 -9.81 30.70
C ALA A 802 -53.41 -8.59 29.78
N THR A 803 -52.42 -8.46 28.89
CA THR A 803 -52.38 -7.40 27.87
C THR A 803 -52.93 -7.91 26.55
N ALA A 804 -53.86 -7.17 25.93
CA ALA A 804 -54.43 -7.49 24.62
C ALA A 804 -53.88 -6.55 23.54
N ASN A 805 -53.24 -7.11 22.51
CA ASN A 805 -52.83 -6.45 21.26
C ASN A 805 -52.01 -5.14 21.44
N GLY A 806 -51.03 -5.13 22.35
CA GLY A 806 -49.96 -4.12 22.38
C GLY A 806 -50.37 -2.66 22.67
N LEU A 807 -51.53 -2.39 23.26
CA LEU A 807 -51.97 -1.03 23.63
C LEU A 807 -52.21 -0.92 25.15
N ASP A 808 -51.38 -0.12 25.82
CA ASP A 808 -51.52 0.16 27.25
C ASP A 808 -52.87 0.86 27.58
N SER A 809 -53.47 0.47 28.71
CA SER A 809 -54.45 1.29 29.39
C SER A 809 -54.28 1.23 30.92
N GLY A 810 -53.30 1.97 31.44
CA GLY A 810 -53.39 2.71 32.70
C GLY A 810 -53.95 1.94 33.90
N GLY A 811 -53.07 1.21 34.58
CA GLY A 811 -53.35 0.55 35.87
C GLY A 811 -52.09 0.35 36.72
N TYR A 812 -51.07 1.20 36.57
CA TYR A 812 -49.76 1.04 37.21
C TYR A 812 -49.64 1.95 38.44
N THR A 813 -49.42 1.37 39.63
CA THR A 813 -48.84 2.12 40.78
C THR A 813 -47.91 1.27 41.65
N ALA A 814 -47.58 0.03 41.29
CA ALA A 814 -46.68 -0.82 42.07
C ALA A 814 -45.25 -0.93 41.51
N VAL A 815 -45.02 -0.64 40.23
CA VAL A 815 -43.67 -0.44 39.66
C VAL A 815 -43.51 1.05 39.40
N GLY A 816 -42.85 1.75 40.33
CA GLY A 816 -42.74 3.20 40.32
C GLY A 816 -41.70 3.73 39.34
N SER A 817 -41.91 3.57 38.04
CA SER A 817 -41.22 4.35 36.98
C SER A 817 -41.82 4.21 35.56
N TRP A 818 -43.00 3.61 35.38
CA TRP A 818 -43.76 3.75 34.12
C TRP A 818 -44.39 5.17 34.03
N ASP A 819 -43.74 6.11 33.35
CA ASP A 819 -44.31 7.42 32.97
C ASP A 819 -44.65 7.44 31.48
N ALA A 820 -45.82 8.01 31.16
CA ALA A 820 -46.52 7.96 29.88
C ALA A 820 -45.85 8.76 28.73
N GLU A 821 -44.57 9.11 28.87
CA GLU A 821 -43.74 9.74 27.83
C GLU A 821 -42.28 9.22 27.81
N ASN A 822 -41.95 8.10 28.48
CA ASN A 822 -40.66 7.41 28.35
C ASN A 822 -40.87 5.89 28.24
N ASP A 823 -40.33 5.32 27.16
CA ASP A 823 -40.43 3.92 26.74
C ASP A 823 -39.95 2.94 27.81
N LEU A 824 -40.76 1.93 28.12
CA LEU A 824 -40.31 0.62 28.61
C LEU A 824 -41.27 -0.44 28.05
N TYR A 825 -41.34 -0.42 26.73
CA TYR A 825 -41.80 -1.52 25.90
C TYR A 825 -40.51 -2.31 25.67
N CYS A 826 -40.42 -3.61 26.03
CA CYS A 826 -39.43 -4.43 25.35
C CYS A 826 -39.78 -4.26 23.87
N PRO A 827 -38.92 -3.65 23.03
CA PRO A 827 -39.26 -3.28 21.68
C PRO A 827 -40.03 -4.43 21.04
N LYS A 828 -41.10 -4.16 20.29
CA LYS A 828 -41.70 -5.24 19.49
C LYS A 828 -40.55 -5.89 18.74
N CYS A 829 -40.40 -7.21 18.82
CA CYS A 829 -39.59 -7.96 17.88
C CYS A 829 -39.86 -7.36 16.51
N PRO A 830 -38.88 -6.72 15.87
CA PRO A 830 -38.93 -6.54 14.43
C PRO A 830 -39.10 -7.96 13.89
N GLU A 831 -40.13 -8.24 13.11
CA GLU A 831 -40.15 -9.49 12.35
C GLU A 831 -38.84 -9.49 11.53
N ALA A 832 -38.17 -10.64 11.35
CA ALA A 832 -36.92 -10.73 10.59
C ALA A 832 -36.98 -10.03 9.20
N ASP A 833 -38.20 -9.83 8.67
CA ASP A 833 -38.49 -9.11 7.43
C ASP A 833 -38.32 -7.56 7.51
N ASP A 834 -38.22 -6.94 8.69
CA ASP A 834 -38.17 -5.47 8.88
C ASP A 834 -36.74 -4.88 8.83
N TYR A 835 -35.68 -5.69 8.95
CA TYR A 835 -34.29 -5.23 8.74
C TYR A 835 -33.82 -5.39 7.28
N TYR A 836 -34.42 -6.30 6.52
CA TYR A 836 -33.97 -6.64 5.17
C TYR A 836 -34.53 -5.75 4.04
N CYS A 837 -35.38 -4.76 4.33
CA CYS A 837 -35.88 -3.83 3.30
C CYS A 837 -36.16 -2.42 3.86
N ASP A 838 -35.55 -1.42 3.21
CA ASP A 838 -35.81 0.03 3.33
C ASP A 838 -35.19 0.78 4.52
N VAL A 839 -33.85 0.83 4.59
CA VAL A 839 -33.14 1.94 5.26
C VAL A 839 -32.29 2.72 4.24
N VAL A 840 -32.97 3.50 3.40
CA VAL A 840 -32.36 4.73 2.86
C VAL A 840 -32.51 5.81 3.94
N VAL A 841 -31.54 5.92 4.83
CA VAL A 841 -31.37 7.13 5.66
C VAL A 841 -30.23 7.95 5.02
N PRO A 842 -30.46 9.22 4.66
CA PRO A 842 -29.45 10.01 3.97
C PRO A 842 -28.41 10.58 4.95
N ILE A 843 -27.15 10.21 4.71
CA ILE A 843 -25.86 10.87 5.05
C ILE A 843 -25.56 11.09 6.52
#